data_AF-A0A2V5MND8-F1
#
_entry.id   AF-A0A2V5MND8-F1
#
_cell.length_a   1.000
_cell.length_b   1.000
_cell.length_c   1.000
_cell.angle_alpha   90.00
_cell.angle_beta   90.00
_cell.angle_gamma   90.00
#
_symmetry.space_group_name_H-M   'P 1'
#
loop_
_entity.id
_entity.type
_entity.pdbx_description
1 polymer ?
#
loop_
_entity_poly.entity_id
_entity_poly.type
_entity_poly.pdbx_seq_one_letter_code
_entity_poly.pdbx_strand_id
1 'polypeptide(L)'
;MGALLGMADRSPAAVKLIAPAGYLPNVPFLVRVEVNDNSGARNWSLWNADALLVADQPGIVLSTNHIVLRNGLGTALLTVSGTTNFNLTATVNGGQAARPVTNLSGQPVITVSGTLPGTSTTWSGIVNITGDVTVPVGHTLTIRSNTLVQINGVSSGTNAADLIVNGTIQSLGTEQHPVTITCPDPNLNWGQIRHDNAQPSIYQYTFITKAGRAPGEGHTGTAPALRPNNSTITFDGSVISDVTALGSTMGKIMMASGSTLIFRDCVLARARMGPEIAGTGLLCTNTYIMEMNGPDDADGIYLHDAAGRVLTLSRCVLAGGDDDAIDTLDSNVTVENCILRDWANPNEDAKGVSAFNGEVVLRRCLIANCFAGVSAKSDGPLAVVRLDHCTIIANTQGVSAATKANATAGNINFYLTNTIVRAVDAVYSDFGPNKFVSVTYCDLSEPWPGVGNITSDPLFVNAAGGDFHLQPGSPCIDAGDPAFSSDSDGSRTDIGFYTASTPAGGLFASITSPSSSAIFVVPANIAISATASSATGTVTRVEFFEGNTKLGEDTSNPYSLTWSNVLEGNYALRAVATQLGGLMATSAPVTISVASGEGPSTNVLVAAGSDWKYLDDGTDQGTNWMRLGFNDSAWKSGQAQLGYGDGDEVTSLVSVPTRATST
;
A
#
# COMPACT_ATOMS: atom_id res chain seq x y z
N MET A 1 30.07 15.31 -30.13
CA MET A 1 28.62 15.40 -30.45
C MET A 1 28.15 13.97 -30.65
N GLY A 2 27.63 13.30 -29.62
CA GLY A 2 26.22 13.32 -29.20
C GLY A 2 25.50 12.18 -29.96
N ALA A 3 24.80 11.22 -29.36
CA ALA A 3 23.97 11.27 -28.15
C ALA A 3 23.89 9.90 -27.44
N LEU A 4 23.44 9.99 -26.19
CA LEU A 4 23.23 8.94 -25.19
C LEU A 4 22.29 7.82 -25.64
N LEU A 5 22.62 6.61 -25.18
CA LEU A 5 21.75 5.44 -25.09
C LEU A 5 20.63 5.68 -24.06
N GLY A 6 19.45 5.14 -24.34
CA GLY A 6 18.21 5.33 -23.59
C GLY A 6 18.31 4.90 -22.13
N MET A 7 18.22 5.87 -21.24
CA MET A 7 17.56 5.68 -19.97
C MET A 7 16.05 5.78 -20.23
N ALA A 8 15.26 4.92 -19.60
CA ALA A 8 13.84 5.16 -19.41
C ALA A 8 13.61 6.64 -19.06
N ASP A 9 12.55 7.23 -19.60
CA ASP A 9 12.16 8.61 -19.34
C ASP A 9 12.10 8.87 -17.83
N ARG A 10 13.22 9.32 -17.23
CA ARG A 10 13.35 9.68 -15.83
C ARG A 10 13.25 11.20 -15.75
N SER A 11 12.12 11.74 -16.15
CA SER A 11 11.71 13.02 -15.58
C SER A 11 11.75 12.88 -14.06
N PRO A 12 12.41 13.79 -13.32
CA PRO A 12 12.41 13.74 -11.87
C PRO A 12 10.98 13.62 -11.34
N ALA A 13 10.76 12.75 -10.36
CA ALA A 13 9.44 12.58 -9.77
C ALA A 13 8.88 13.94 -9.30
N ALA A 14 7.59 14.20 -9.55
CA ALA A 14 6.92 15.39 -9.04
C ALA A 14 6.66 15.21 -7.54
N VAL A 15 7.68 15.49 -6.72
CA VAL A 15 7.63 15.34 -5.26
C VAL A 15 6.91 16.52 -4.63
N LYS A 16 6.06 16.24 -3.65
CA LYS A 16 5.40 17.23 -2.80
C LYS A 16 5.73 16.94 -1.34
N LEU A 17 6.04 18.00 -0.59
CA LEU A 17 6.42 17.93 0.82
C LEU A 17 5.50 18.83 1.66
N ILE A 18 4.71 18.21 2.54
CA ILE A 18 3.80 18.89 3.47
C ILE A 18 4.32 18.67 4.89
N ALA A 19 4.59 19.77 5.60
CA ALA A 19 4.97 19.79 7.01
C ALA A 19 4.53 21.13 7.63
N PRO A 20 4.66 21.35 8.94
CA PRO A 20 4.48 22.67 9.54
C PRO A 20 5.57 23.66 9.07
N ALA A 21 5.32 24.97 9.16
CA ALA A 21 6.35 25.98 8.88
C ALA A 21 7.21 26.33 10.11
N GLY A 22 6.84 25.83 11.29
CA GLY A 22 7.61 26.00 12.52
C GLY A 22 7.68 24.72 13.36
N TYR A 23 8.73 24.61 14.17
CA TYR A 23 8.96 23.48 15.07
C TYR A 23 9.43 23.97 16.44
N LEU A 24 9.22 23.16 17.47
CA LEU A 24 9.91 23.28 18.75
C LEU A 24 10.90 22.12 18.88
N PRO A 25 12.13 22.34 19.40
CA PRO A 25 13.09 21.27 19.60
C PRO A 25 12.50 20.12 20.42
N ASN A 26 12.68 18.89 19.92
CA ASN A 26 12.19 17.62 20.49
C ASN A 26 10.67 17.46 20.59
N VAL A 27 9.87 18.41 20.09
CA VAL A 27 8.41 18.25 19.99
C VAL A 27 8.08 17.56 18.67
N PRO A 28 7.32 16.44 18.68
CA PRO A 28 6.94 15.74 17.46
C PRO A 28 6.11 16.60 16.50
N PHE A 29 6.43 16.56 15.22
CA PHE A 29 5.55 17.02 14.14
C PHE A 29 5.56 16.04 12.96
N LEU A 30 4.46 15.97 12.24
CA LEU A 30 4.29 15.02 11.14
C LEU A 30 4.69 15.64 9.80
N VAL A 31 5.35 14.84 8.97
CA VAL A 31 5.68 15.13 7.58
C VAL A 31 4.92 14.18 6.67
N ARG A 32 4.34 14.70 5.58
CA ARG A 32 3.68 13.96 4.51
C ARG A 32 4.43 14.22 3.20
N VAL A 33 4.78 13.14 2.50
CA VAL A 33 5.42 13.19 1.18
C VAL A 33 4.52 12.52 0.16
N GLU A 34 4.38 13.16 -1.00
CA GLU A 34 3.63 12.63 -2.13
C GLU A 34 4.49 12.64 -3.38
N VAL A 35 4.23 11.69 -4.28
CA VAL A 35 4.74 11.67 -5.64
C VAL A 35 3.54 11.71 -6.58
N ASN A 36 3.52 12.73 -7.44
CA ASN A 36 2.49 12.88 -8.45
C ASN A 36 2.97 12.35 -9.81
N ASP A 37 2.03 11.89 -10.62
CA ASP A 37 2.25 11.54 -12.01
C ASP A 37 2.21 12.79 -12.92
N ASN A 38 2.38 12.56 -14.23
CA ASN A 38 2.43 13.64 -15.22
C ASN A 38 1.09 14.39 -15.39
N SER A 39 -0.03 13.84 -14.90
CA SER A 39 -1.33 14.52 -14.88
C SER A 39 -1.49 15.44 -13.66
N GLY A 40 -0.58 15.34 -12.69
CA GLY A 40 -0.65 16.04 -11.40
C GLY A 40 -1.46 15.27 -10.35
N ALA A 41 -1.99 14.09 -10.67
CA ALA A 41 -2.61 13.18 -9.70
C ALA A 41 -1.55 12.41 -8.91
N ARG A 42 -1.92 11.85 -7.76
CA ARG A 42 -1.01 11.01 -6.97
C ARG A 42 -0.67 9.75 -7.77
N ASN A 43 0.62 9.42 -7.87
CA ASN A 43 1.09 8.29 -8.66
C ASN A 43 0.79 6.96 -7.95
N TRP A 44 -0.38 6.40 -8.22
CA TRP A 44 -0.81 5.11 -7.67
C TRP A 44 -0.02 3.92 -8.20
N SER A 45 0.58 4.05 -9.39
CA SER A 45 1.43 3.01 -9.99
C SER A 45 2.80 2.92 -9.31
N LEU A 46 3.19 3.92 -8.52
CA LEU A 46 4.39 3.87 -7.69
C LEU A 46 4.14 2.97 -6.46
N TRP A 47 4.18 1.65 -6.67
CA TRP A 47 3.78 0.63 -5.70
C TRP A 47 4.43 0.85 -4.33
N ASN A 48 5.77 0.84 -4.27
CA ASN A 48 6.54 1.23 -3.09
C ASN A 48 7.65 2.21 -3.52
N ALA A 49 7.98 3.16 -2.66
CA ALA A 49 9.15 4.02 -2.84
C ALA A 49 9.68 4.48 -1.48
N ASP A 50 10.90 4.99 -1.47
CA ASP A 50 11.52 5.59 -0.29
C ASP A 50 11.70 7.08 -0.50
N ALA A 51 11.27 7.89 0.47
CA ALA A 51 11.67 9.28 0.56
C ALA A 51 12.79 9.45 1.59
N LEU A 52 13.88 10.08 1.15
CA LEU A 52 14.96 10.51 2.01
C LEU A 52 14.71 11.95 2.46
N LEU A 53 14.76 12.19 3.78
CA LEU A 53 14.67 13.50 4.40
C LEU A 53 16.04 14.03 4.78
N VAL A 54 16.29 15.31 4.48
CA VAL A 54 17.53 16.01 4.82
C VAL A 54 17.22 17.37 5.41
N ALA A 55 17.91 17.72 6.51
CA ALA A 55 17.99 19.08 7.01
C ALA A 55 19.33 19.70 6.59
N ASP A 56 19.29 20.94 6.11
CA ASP A 56 20.46 21.60 5.49
C ASP A 56 21.39 22.35 6.48
N GLN A 57 21.07 22.33 7.78
CA GLN A 57 21.85 23.02 8.80
C GLN A 57 22.66 22.08 9.68
N PRO A 58 23.94 22.40 9.97
CA PRO A 58 24.71 21.74 11.01
C PRO A 58 24.03 21.82 12.37
N GLY A 59 24.01 20.72 13.12
CA GLY A 59 23.41 20.65 14.45
C GLY A 59 21.89 20.42 14.48
N ILE A 60 21.24 20.37 13.32
CA ILE A 60 19.87 19.84 13.20
C ILE A 60 19.95 18.33 12.99
N VAL A 61 19.29 17.57 13.86
CA VAL A 61 19.19 16.11 13.75
C VAL A 61 17.72 15.70 13.74
N LEU A 62 17.33 14.98 12.69
CA LEU A 62 16.00 14.39 12.55
C LEU A 62 15.98 13.02 13.23
N SER A 63 14.90 12.68 13.93
CA SER A 63 14.72 11.36 14.57
C SER A 63 14.64 10.20 13.58
N THR A 64 14.19 10.48 12.36
CA THR A 64 14.27 9.59 11.20
C THR A 64 14.55 10.43 9.97
N ASN A 65 15.27 9.86 9.01
CA ASN A 65 15.52 10.46 7.70
C ASN A 65 14.77 9.73 6.59
N HIS A 66 13.84 8.84 6.92
CA HIS A 66 13.24 7.93 5.95
C HIS A 66 11.73 7.88 6.08
N ILE A 67 11.04 7.88 4.93
CA ILE A 67 9.59 7.67 4.82
C ILE A 67 9.36 6.59 3.76
N VAL A 68 8.60 5.56 4.11
CA VAL A 68 8.09 4.59 3.15
C VAL A 68 6.84 5.14 2.49
N LEU A 69 6.83 5.16 1.16
CA LEU A 69 5.69 5.55 0.35
C LEU A 69 5.00 4.28 -0.14
N ARG A 70 3.67 4.24 0.02
CA ARG A 70 2.80 3.25 -0.62
C ARG A 70 2.00 3.98 -1.69
N ASN A 71 1.99 3.46 -2.92
CA ASN A 71 1.18 4.03 -4.03
C ASN A 71 1.31 5.57 -4.12
N GLY A 72 2.54 6.07 -4.05
CA GLY A 72 2.87 7.49 -4.16
C GLY A 72 2.67 8.37 -2.93
N LEU A 73 2.33 7.85 -1.75
CA LEU A 73 2.20 8.65 -0.52
C LEU A 73 2.80 7.97 0.71
N GLY A 74 3.41 8.76 1.59
CA GLY A 74 3.93 8.30 2.88
C GLY A 74 3.94 9.42 3.93
N THR A 75 4.01 9.04 5.20
CA THR A 75 4.14 9.98 6.33
C THR A 75 5.18 9.51 7.35
N ALA A 76 5.79 10.44 8.08
CA ALA A 76 6.59 10.12 9.25
C ALA A 76 6.41 11.16 10.36
N LEU A 77 6.40 10.69 11.60
CA LEU A 77 6.48 11.54 12.79
C LEU A 77 7.95 11.85 13.09
N LEU A 78 8.31 13.13 13.05
CA LEU A 78 9.66 13.61 13.29
C LEU A 78 9.75 14.30 14.64
N THR A 79 10.83 14.05 15.38
CA THR A 79 11.35 15.02 16.34
C THR A 79 12.64 15.59 15.77
N VAL A 80 12.89 16.87 16.08
CA VAL A 80 14.06 17.61 15.59
C VAL A 80 14.81 18.14 16.78
N SER A 81 16.08 17.78 16.91
CA SER A 81 16.99 18.42 17.86
C SER A 81 17.75 19.56 17.21
N GLY A 82 18.26 20.49 18.03
CA GLY A 82 18.87 21.73 17.56
C GLY A 82 17.89 22.90 17.49
N THR A 83 18.42 24.12 17.42
CA THR A 83 17.66 25.37 17.64
C THR A 83 17.79 26.38 16.49
N THR A 84 18.29 25.97 15.33
CA THR A 84 18.43 26.83 14.14
C THR A 84 17.28 26.61 13.17
N ASN A 85 16.92 27.65 12.40
CA ASN A 85 16.00 27.47 11.27
C ASN A 85 16.70 26.66 10.18
N PHE A 86 15.98 25.79 9.47
CA PHE A 86 16.56 24.94 8.43
C PHE A 86 15.58 24.73 7.27
N ASN A 87 16.09 24.25 6.13
CA ASN A 87 15.23 23.70 5.07
C ASN A 87 15.14 22.18 5.22
N LEU A 88 13.91 21.68 5.29
CA LEU A 88 13.62 20.26 5.18
C LEU A 88 13.43 19.91 3.71
N THR A 89 14.22 18.96 3.20
CA THR A 89 14.13 18.47 1.82
C THR A 89 13.73 17.00 1.83
N ALA A 90 12.74 16.65 1.01
CA ALA A 90 12.38 15.28 0.70
C ALA A 90 12.81 14.94 -0.73
N THR A 91 13.48 13.80 -0.91
CA THR A 91 13.92 13.31 -2.22
C THR A 91 13.33 11.93 -2.49
N VAL A 92 12.72 11.74 -3.66
CA VAL A 92 12.18 10.46 -4.13
C VAL A 92 12.56 10.27 -5.59
N ASN A 93 13.23 9.17 -5.94
CA ASN A 93 13.56 8.81 -7.33
C ASN A 93 14.20 9.97 -8.16
N GLY A 94 15.05 10.78 -7.53
CA GLY A 94 15.71 11.94 -8.16
C GLY A 94 14.87 13.22 -8.24
N GLY A 95 13.57 13.15 -7.93
CA GLY A 95 12.73 14.32 -7.67
C GLY A 95 12.92 14.83 -6.23
N GLN A 96 12.72 16.13 -6.01
CA GLN A 96 12.89 16.73 -4.69
C GLN A 96 11.89 17.86 -4.44
N ALA A 97 11.49 18.02 -3.18
CA ALA A 97 10.77 19.18 -2.68
C ALA A 97 11.39 19.64 -1.35
N ALA A 98 11.54 20.95 -1.20
CA ALA A 98 12.11 21.55 0.00
C ALA A 98 11.17 22.60 0.58
N ARG A 99 11.20 22.76 1.90
CA ARG A 99 10.48 23.82 2.59
C ARG A 99 11.25 24.35 3.80
N PRO A 100 11.16 25.66 4.10
CA PRO A 100 11.73 26.23 5.31
C PRO A 100 10.94 25.80 6.55
N VAL A 101 11.65 25.55 7.65
CA VAL A 101 11.11 25.24 8.97
C VAL A 101 11.78 26.14 10.01
N THR A 102 10.97 26.89 10.75
CA THR A 102 11.43 27.93 11.69
C THR A 102 11.42 27.41 13.13
N ASN A 103 12.49 27.63 13.88
CA ASN A 103 12.51 27.34 15.31
C ASN A 103 11.58 28.33 16.05
N LEU A 104 10.61 27.79 16.78
CA LEU A 104 9.64 28.53 17.57
C LEU A 104 10.06 28.74 19.05
N SER A 105 11.28 28.35 19.42
CA SER A 105 11.80 28.57 20.77
C SER A 105 11.70 30.04 21.17
N GLY A 106 11.15 30.30 22.37
CA GLY A 106 10.97 31.65 22.89
C GLY A 106 9.74 32.40 22.35
N GLN A 107 8.97 31.80 21.44
CA GLN A 107 7.67 32.37 21.05
C GLN A 107 6.64 32.25 22.20
N PRO A 108 5.68 33.18 22.29
CA PRO A 108 4.63 33.12 23.31
C PRO A 108 3.81 31.82 23.23
N VAL A 109 3.49 31.25 24.40
CA VAL A 109 2.64 30.05 24.53
C VAL A 109 1.35 30.42 25.23
N ILE A 110 0.21 30.08 24.63
CA ILE A 110 -1.11 30.23 25.22
C ILE A 110 -1.42 28.95 26.00
N THR A 111 -1.54 29.04 27.32
CA THR A 111 -1.93 27.89 28.16
C THR A 111 -3.44 27.84 28.33
N VAL A 112 -4.05 26.67 28.11
CA VAL A 112 -5.51 26.48 28.17
C VAL A 112 -5.88 25.22 28.96
N SER A 113 -6.94 25.30 29.74
CA SER A 113 -7.62 24.18 30.41
C SER A 113 -9.04 24.63 30.81
N GLY A 114 -9.94 23.68 31.02
CA GLY A 114 -11.33 23.92 31.42
C GLY A 114 -12.23 24.31 30.24
N THR A 115 -13.40 24.84 30.57
CA THR A 115 -14.39 25.24 29.55
C THR A 115 -13.99 26.55 28.88
N LEU A 116 -14.01 26.58 27.55
CA LEU A 116 -13.75 27.80 26.78
C LEU A 116 -14.83 28.86 27.06
N PRO A 117 -14.44 30.11 27.35
CA PRO A 117 -15.38 31.16 27.73
C PRO A 117 -16.10 31.78 26.53
N GLY A 118 -17.32 32.28 26.74
CA GLY A 118 -18.08 33.00 25.70
C GLY A 118 -18.58 32.09 24.58
N THR A 119 -18.81 32.66 23.39
CA THR A 119 -19.38 31.97 22.23
C THR A 119 -18.35 31.63 21.14
N SER A 120 -17.13 32.16 21.25
CA SER A 120 -16.06 31.81 20.32
C SER A 120 -14.68 32.01 20.93
N THR A 121 -13.72 31.20 20.49
CA THR A 121 -12.30 31.29 20.82
C THR A 121 -11.49 31.10 19.54
N THR A 122 -10.40 31.85 19.38
CA THR A 122 -9.44 31.64 18.29
C THR A 122 -8.09 31.25 18.85
N TRP A 123 -7.53 30.15 18.35
CA TRP A 123 -6.19 29.68 18.63
C TRP A 123 -5.26 29.94 17.44
N SER A 124 -4.06 30.42 17.73
CA SER A 124 -2.99 30.70 16.78
C SER A 124 -1.63 30.67 17.48
N GLY A 125 -0.56 30.31 16.76
CA GLY A 125 0.79 30.22 17.34
C GLY A 125 0.97 28.91 18.11
N ILE A 126 1.52 28.97 19.33
CA ILE A 126 1.67 27.80 20.21
C ILE A 126 0.57 27.83 21.27
N VAL A 127 -0.22 26.76 21.33
CA VAL A 127 -1.24 26.54 22.37
C VAL A 127 -0.86 25.31 23.15
N ASN A 128 -0.79 25.41 24.47
CA ASN A 128 -0.50 24.29 25.35
C ASN A 128 -1.72 23.96 26.24
N ILE A 129 -2.28 22.77 26.04
CA ILE A 129 -3.41 22.25 26.80
C ILE A 129 -2.87 21.45 27.99
N THR A 130 -3.14 21.94 29.21
CA THR A 130 -2.58 21.37 30.46
C THR A 130 -3.53 20.44 31.21
N GLY A 131 -4.78 20.35 30.76
CA GLY A 131 -5.85 19.49 31.28
C GLY A 131 -7.04 19.57 30.32
N ASP A 132 -8.12 18.86 30.62
CA ASP A 132 -9.28 18.80 29.72
C ASP A 132 -9.75 20.19 29.29
N VAL A 133 -10.03 20.34 27.99
CA VAL A 133 -10.63 21.55 27.43
C VAL A 133 -11.99 21.22 26.87
N THR A 134 -13.01 21.96 27.28
CA THR A 134 -14.37 21.80 26.79
C THR A 134 -14.74 22.94 25.84
N VAL A 135 -15.15 22.59 24.62
CA VAL A 135 -15.85 23.47 23.67
C VAL A 135 -17.35 23.30 23.92
N PRO A 136 -18.03 24.21 24.66
CA PRO A 136 -19.43 24.00 25.05
C PRO A 136 -20.38 24.17 23.87
N VAL A 137 -21.62 23.70 24.02
CA VAL A 137 -22.69 23.89 23.02
C VAL A 137 -22.86 25.37 22.69
N GLY A 138 -22.97 25.71 21.40
CA GLY A 138 -23.07 27.09 20.92
C GLY A 138 -21.74 27.83 20.83
N HIS A 139 -20.62 27.20 21.20
CA HIS A 139 -19.28 27.77 21.07
C HIS A 139 -18.58 27.31 19.79
N THR A 140 -17.88 28.21 19.12
CA THR A 140 -16.98 27.87 18.00
C THR A 140 -15.52 28.07 18.40
N LEU A 141 -14.74 26.99 18.42
CA LEU A 141 -13.28 27.04 18.52
C LEU A 141 -12.69 27.09 17.11
N THR A 142 -12.05 28.20 16.74
CA THR A 142 -11.29 28.32 15.49
C THR A 142 -9.80 28.11 15.74
N ILE A 143 -9.18 27.15 15.07
CA ILE A 143 -7.73 26.91 15.10
C ILE A 143 -7.17 27.38 13.75
N ARG A 144 -6.36 28.45 13.76
CA ARG A 144 -5.77 29.03 12.54
C ARG A 144 -4.72 28.12 11.93
N SER A 145 -4.47 28.23 10.63
CA SER A 145 -3.35 27.56 9.94
C SER A 145 -2.01 27.78 10.65
N ASN A 146 -1.09 26.81 10.55
CA ASN A 146 0.23 26.82 11.21
C ASN A 146 0.20 26.87 12.75
N THR A 147 -0.94 26.59 13.40
CA THR A 147 -1.00 26.51 14.86
C THR A 147 -0.40 25.19 15.34
N LEU A 148 0.47 25.26 16.35
CA LEU A 148 0.95 24.11 17.12
C LEU A 148 0.14 24.00 18.41
N VAL A 149 -0.77 23.03 18.46
CA VAL A 149 -1.52 22.65 19.66
C VAL A 149 -0.78 21.49 20.33
N GLN A 150 -0.20 21.75 21.49
CA GLN A 150 0.43 20.77 22.35
C GLN A 150 -0.59 20.34 23.40
N ILE A 151 -0.80 19.04 23.57
CA ILE A 151 -1.68 18.48 24.59
C ILE A 151 -0.82 17.63 25.53
N ASN A 152 -0.80 18.01 26.81
CA ASN A 152 0.00 17.31 27.80
C ASN A 152 -0.43 15.84 27.92
N GLY A 153 0.54 14.95 27.74
CA GLY A 153 0.35 13.52 27.84
C GLY A 153 0.62 12.97 29.23
N VAL A 154 0.31 11.68 29.40
CA VAL A 154 0.60 10.90 30.61
C VAL A 154 1.39 9.65 30.27
N SER A 155 2.18 9.15 31.22
CA SER A 155 3.00 7.95 31.05
C SER A 155 2.20 6.66 31.23
N SER A 156 1.10 6.72 31.98
CA SER A 156 0.24 5.58 32.32
C SER A 156 -1.20 6.03 32.60
N GLY A 157 -2.13 5.08 32.54
CA GLY A 157 -3.55 5.35 32.80
C GLY A 157 -4.27 6.14 31.69
N THR A 158 -5.58 6.29 31.88
CA THR A 158 -6.53 6.87 30.91
C THR A 158 -6.90 8.31 31.19
N ASN A 159 -6.32 8.90 32.23
CA ASN A 159 -6.67 10.25 32.69
C ASN A 159 -5.70 11.28 32.09
N ALA A 160 -5.55 11.25 30.77
CA ALA A 160 -4.82 12.27 30.03
C ALA A 160 -5.73 13.43 29.67
N ALA A 161 -5.16 14.57 29.25
CA ALA A 161 -5.95 15.71 28.82
C ALA A 161 -6.73 15.39 27.52
N ASP A 162 -8.03 15.66 27.57
CA ASP A 162 -8.96 15.52 26.44
C ASP A 162 -9.35 16.87 25.84
N LEU A 163 -9.69 16.86 24.54
CA LEU A 163 -10.44 17.94 23.91
C LEU A 163 -11.90 17.50 23.75
N ILE A 164 -12.77 18.01 24.62
CA ILE A 164 -14.18 17.66 24.70
C ILE A 164 -14.98 18.67 23.89
N VAL A 165 -15.73 18.20 22.90
CA VAL A 165 -16.43 19.04 21.92
C VAL A 165 -17.92 18.76 21.96
N ASN A 166 -18.68 19.76 22.39
CA ASN A 166 -20.14 19.81 22.32
C ASN A 166 -20.61 20.93 21.38
N GLY A 167 -19.77 21.96 21.19
CA GLY A 167 -19.94 23.01 20.18
C GLY A 167 -19.35 22.60 18.83
N THR A 168 -18.65 23.53 18.19
CA THR A 168 -17.98 23.34 16.90
C THR A 168 -16.47 23.57 16.99
N ILE A 169 -15.69 22.73 16.32
CA ILE A 169 -14.29 23.01 15.97
C ILE A 169 -14.19 23.35 14.47
N GLN A 170 -13.48 24.45 14.18
CA GLN A 170 -13.00 24.81 12.86
C GLN A 170 -11.47 24.83 12.88
N SER A 171 -10.84 23.70 12.57
CA SER A 171 -9.39 23.63 12.41
C SER A 171 -9.03 23.89 10.95
N LEU A 172 -8.44 25.05 10.69
CA LEU A 172 -8.30 25.65 9.36
C LEU A 172 -6.84 25.64 8.89
N GLY A 173 -6.22 24.47 8.91
CA GLY A 173 -4.92 24.25 8.29
C GLY A 173 -4.99 24.37 6.78
N THR A 174 -3.84 24.60 6.15
CA THR A 174 -3.69 24.52 4.70
C THR A 174 -2.56 23.56 4.34
N GLU A 175 -2.49 23.15 3.08
CA GLU A 175 -1.41 22.32 2.57
C GLU A 175 -0.02 22.91 2.85
N GLN A 176 0.14 24.24 2.72
CA GLN A 176 1.41 24.89 3.01
C GLN A 176 1.65 25.02 4.53
N HIS A 177 0.57 25.15 5.31
CA HIS A 177 0.58 25.52 6.72
C HIS A 177 -0.40 24.66 7.54
N PRO A 178 -0.11 23.36 7.72
CA PRO A 178 -0.98 22.47 8.47
C PRO A 178 -1.11 22.92 9.93
N VAL A 179 -2.22 22.59 10.56
CA VAL A 179 -2.36 22.63 12.02
C VAL A 179 -1.75 21.37 12.59
N THR A 180 -0.95 21.48 13.65
CA THR A 180 -0.38 20.32 14.36
C THR A 180 -1.06 20.18 15.71
N ILE A 181 -1.58 18.99 16.02
CA ILE A 181 -2.07 18.59 17.33
C ILE A 181 -1.26 17.38 17.79
N THR A 182 -0.48 17.55 18.85
CA THR A 182 0.52 16.55 19.27
C THR A 182 0.79 16.59 20.77
N CYS A 183 1.52 15.61 21.29
CA CYS A 183 2.07 15.65 22.64
C CYS A 183 3.40 16.42 22.66
N PRO A 184 3.64 17.35 23.61
CA PRO A 184 4.92 18.05 23.70
C PRO A 184 6.09 17.12 24.08
N ASP A 185 5.82 16.03 24.81
CA ASP A 185 6.82 15.01 25.14
C ASP A 185 6.70 13.83 24.14
N PRO A 186 7.76 13.51 23.36
CA PRO A 186 7.71 12.42 22.40
C PRO A 186 7.46 11.04 23.02
N ASN A 187 7.71 10.88 24.32
CA ASN A 187 7.53 9.61 25.03
C ASN A 187 6.14 9.44 25.65
N LEU A 188 5.31 10.49 25.63
CA LEU A 188 3.98 10.48 26.23
C LEU A 188 2.90 10.58 25.16
N ASN A 189 1.68 10.24 25.54
CA ASN A 189 0.50 10.38 24.69
C ASN A 189 -0.58 11.14 25.48
N TRP A 190 -1.31 12.00 24.79
CA TRP A 190 -2.50 12.65 25.33
C TRP A 190 -3.74 11.77 25.12
N GLY A 191 -4.88 12.22 25.62
CA GLY A 191 -6.11 11.44 25.61
C GLY A 191 -6.72 11.32 24.23
N GLN A 192 -7.83 12.02 24.01
CA GLN A 192 -8.64 11.94 22.79
C GLN A 192 -9.32 13.26 22.45
N ILE A 193 -9.81 13.37 21.21
CA ILE A 193 -10.81 14.38 20.83
C ILE A 193 -12.17 13.71 20.89
N ARG A 194 -12.99 14.11 21.86
CA ARG A 194 -14.32 13.55 22.07
C ARG A 194 -15.38 14.51 21.56
N HIS A 195 -16.10 14.13 20.50
CA HIS A 195 -17.29 14.84 20.03
C HIS A 195 -18.51 14.12 20.60
N ASP A 196 -19.32 14.79 21.43
CA ASP A 196 -20.47 14.16 22.07
C ASP A 196 -21.72 15.01 21.89
N ASN A 197 -22.61 14.57 20.99
CA ASN A 197 -23.73 15.38 20.52
C ASN A 197 -23.25 16.77 20.03
N ALA A 198 -22.09 16.79 19.37
CA ALA A 198 -21.41 18.00 18.97
C ALA A 198 -22.08 18.66 17.77
N GLN A 199 -21.96 19.98 17.69
CA GLN A 199 -22.28 20.69 16.46
C GLN A 199 -21.23 20.35 15.38
N PRO A 200 -21.59 20.45 14.08
CA PRO A 200 -20.71 20.02 13.00
C PRO A 200 -19.33 20.66 13.07
N SER A 201 -18.28 19.85 12.85
CA SER A 201 -16.88 20.29 12.95
C SER A 201 -16.09 19.96 11.68
N ILE A 202 -15.05 20.75 11.41
CA ILE A 202 -14.15 20.57 10.26
C ILE A 202 -12.68 20.60 10.69
N TYR A 203 -11.90 19.71 10.09
CA TYR A 203 -10.46 19.60 10.24
C TYR A 203 -9.80 19.61 8.86
N GLN A 204 -9.28 20.77 8.47
CA GLN A 204 -8.55 20.96 7.22
C GLN A 204 -7.05 20.93 7.51
N TYR A 205 -6.30 20.09 6.78
CA TYR A 205 -4.86 19.89 6.94
C TYR A 205 -4.41 19.89 8.41
N THR A 206 -5.14 19.14 9.23
CA THR A 206 -4.88 19.02 10.66
C THR A 206 -4.20 17.68 10.91
N PHE A 207 -2.99 17.73 11.45
CA PHE A 207 -2.17 16.57 11.73
C PHE A 207 -2.27 16.25 13.21
N ILE A 208 -2.98 15.16 13.52
CA ILE A 208 -3.30 14.69 14.87
C ILE A 208 -2.42 13.48 15.14
N THR A 209 -1.54 13.59 16.14
CA THR A 209 -0.59 12.54 16.50
C THR A 209 -0.47 12.38 17.99
N LYS A 210 0.08 11.24 18.44
CA LYS A 210 0.41 11.00 19.85
C LYS A 210 -0.80 11.05 20.80
N ALA A 211 -1.98 10.71 20.30
CA ALA A 211 -3.20 10.48 21.08
C ALA A 211 -3.25 9.04 21.63
N GLY A 212 -4.36 8.68 22.30
CA GLY A 212 -4.68 7.31 22.67
C GLY A 212 -4.57 7.00 24.17
N ARG A 213 -4.42 7.98 25.06
CA ARG A 213 -4.51 7.76 26.52
C ARG A 213 -5.91 8.02 27.07
N ALA A 214 -6.89 7.33 26.49
CA ALA A 214 -8.30 7.39 26.86
C ALA A 214 -8.82 5.99 27.26
N PRO A 215 -10.04 5.87 27.85
CA PRO A 215 -10.66 4.56 28.05
C PRO A 215 -10.80 3.80 26.72
N GLY A 216 -10.45 2.52 26.70
CA GLY A 216 -10.60 1.66 25.53
C GLY A 216 -12.02 1.11 25.37
N GLU A 217 -12.38 0.73 24.15
CA GLU A 217 -13.72 0.24 23.78
C GLU A 217 -13.68 -0.46 22.41
N GLY A 218 -14.80 -1.04 21.98
CA GLY A 218 -14.94 -1.69 20.68
C GLY A 218 -14.19 -3.02 20.58
N HIS A 219 -14.07 -3.55 19.36
CA HIS A 219 -13.48 -4.86 19.05
C HIS A 219 -12.09 -5.06 19.66
N THR A 220 -11.16 -4.17 19.34
CA THR A 220 -9.80 -4.27 19.88
C THR A 220 -9.68 -3.88 21.36
N GLY A 221 -10.73 -3.29 21.96
CA GLY A 221 -10.68 -2.74 23.32
C GLY A 221 -9.65 -1.62 23.53
N THR A 222 -9.02 -1.11 22.46
CA THR A 222 -7.99 -0.07 22.55
C THR A 222 -8.57 1.34 22.54
N ALA A 223 -7.79 2.29 23.03
CA ALA A 223 -8.20 3.69 23.14
C ALA A 223 -8.19 4.39 21.77
N PRO A 224 -9.25 5.15 21.42
CA PRO A 224 -9.29 5.91 20.18
C PRO A 224 -8.57 7.26 20.31
N ALA A 225 -8.02 7.76 19.20
CA ALA A 225 -7.63 9.17 19.10
C ALA A 225 -8.86 10.09 19.02
N LEU A 226 -9.90 9.64 18.32
CA LEU A 226 -11.13 10.39 18.08
C LEU A 226 -12.36 9.57 18.50
N ARG A 227 -13.25 10.18 19.27
CA ARG A 227 -14.51 9.56 19.73
C ARG A 227 -15.72 10.41 19.36
N PRO A 228 -16.22 10.33 18.13
CA PRO A 228 -17.49 10.95 17.75
C PRO A 228 -18.70 10.11 18.15
N ASN A 229 -19.62 10.75 18.88
CA ASN A 229 -20.92 10.21 19.24
C ASN A 229 -22.00 11.18 18.78
N ASN A 230 -22.94 10.70 17.96
CA ASN A 230 -24.05 11.49 17.40
C ASN A 230 -23.60 12.86 16.84
N SER A 231 -22.53 12.87 16.06
CA SER A 231 -21.85 14.09 15.60
C SER A 231 -21.52 14.03 14.11
N THR A 232 -21.33 15.19 13.47
CA THR A 232 -20.90 15.29 12.07
C THR A 232 -19.51 15.89 11.98
N ILE A 233 -18.57 15.18 11.36
CA ILE A 233 -17.18 15.62 11.24
C ILE A 233 -16.68 15.48 9.80
N THR A 234 -16.04 16.53 9.30
CA THR A 234 -15.30 16.50 8.03
C THR A 234 -13.80 16.64 8.26
N PHE A 235 -13.02 15.71 7.71
CA PHE A 235 -11.58 15.78 7.58
C PHE A 235 -11.21 15.98 6.11
N ASP A 236 -10.36 16.96 5.83
CA ASP A 236 -9.93 17.34 4.48
C ASP A 236 -8.41 17.59 4.48
N GLY A 237 -7.64 16.78 3.75
CA GLY A 237 -6.17 16.87 3.73
C GLY A 237 -5.50 16.50 5.07
N SER A 238 -6.26 15.99 6.04
CA SER A 238 -5.81 15.76 7.42
C SER A 238 -5.09 14.43 7.60
N VAL A 239 -4.29 14.33 8.66
CA VAL A 239 -3.58 13.09 9.03
C VAL A 239 -3.90 12.75 10.47
N ILE A 240 -4.25 11.49 10.72
CA ILE A 240 -4.39 10.95 12.07
C ILE A 240 -3.45 9.75 12.14
N SER A 241 -2.44 9.83 13.00
CA SER A 241 -1.42 8.78 13.03
C SER A 241 -0.69 8.67 14.37
N ASP A 242 0.14 7.64 14.50
CA ASP A 242 1.04 7.44 15.65
C ASP A 242 0.24 7.43 16.96
N VAL A 243 -0.82 6.63 16.99
CA VAL A 243 -1.77 6.54 18.11
C VAL A 243 -1.35 5.42 19.04
N THR A 244 -1.16 5.74 20.32
CA THR A 244 -0.68 4.77 21.34
C THR A 244 -1.64 4.70 22.51
N ALA A 245 -2.05 3.49 22.87
CA ALA A 245 -2.94 3.16 23.97
C ALA A 245 -2.20 2.89 25.29
N LEU A 246 -2.97 2.46 26.30
CA LEU A 246 -2.46 2.07 27.62
C LEU A 246 -1.50 0.88 27.53
N GLY A 247 -0.45 0.89 28.34
CA GLY A 247 0.47 -0.25 28.44
C GLY A 247 1.36 -0.44 27.22
N SER A 248 1.61 0.62 26.44
CA SER A 248 2.48 0.63 25.25
C SER A 248 1.95 -0.15 24.05
N THR A 249 0.65 -0.48 24.02
CA THR A 249 -0.02 -1.00 22.82
C THR A 249 -0.40 0.16 21.89
N MET A 250 -0.59 -0.09 20.59
CA MET A 250 -1.15 0.95 19.72
C MET A 250 -2.63 1.21 20.06
N GLY A 251 -3.05 2.47 19.95
CA GLY A 251 -4.47 2.84 20.02
C GLY A 251 -5.09 2.85 18.62
N LYS A 252 -6.40 3.03 18.53
CA LYS A 252 -7.11 3.06 17.24
C LYS A 252 -7.32 4.48 16.75
N ILE A 253 -7.53 4.64 15.45
CA ILE A 253 -7.78 5.96 14.85
C ILE A 253 -9.07 6.57 15.40
N MET A 254 -10.14 5.78 15.45
CA MET A 254 -11.46 6.30 15.81
C MET A 254 -12.38 5.21 16.34
N MET A 255 -13.23 5.58 17.29
CA MET A 255 -14.45 4.84 17.63
C MET A 255 -15.66 5.76 17.45
N ALA A 256 -16.51 5.47 16.48
CA ALA A 256 -17.64 6.32 16.12
C ALA A 256 -18.99 5.63 16.37
N SER A 257 -19.93 6.37 16.95
CA SER A 257 -21.31 5.90 17.12
C SER A 257 -22.32 6.95 16.66
N GLY A 258 -23.38 6.53 15.96
CA GLY A 258 -24.50 7.39 15.59
C GLY A 258 -24.14 8.57 14.67
N SER A 259 -22.95 8.59 14.08
CA SER A 259 -22.31 9.80 13.54
C SER A 259 -22.35 9.88 12.01
N THR A 260 -21.85 10.97 11.43
CA THR A 260 -21.57 11.09 10.00
C THR A 260 -20.15 11.60 9.80
N LEU A 261 -19.34 10.82 9.10
CA LEU A 261 -17.92 11.07 8.90
C LEU A 261 -17.63 11.27 7.42
N ILE A 262 -16.84 12.29 7.14
CA ILE A 262 -16.37 12.60 5.78
C ILE A 262 -14.85 12.72 5.83
N PHE A 263 -14.15 11.85 5.09
CA PHE A 263 -12.71 11.93 4.88
C PHE A 263 -12.42 12.23 3.42
N ARG A 264 -11.65 13.29 3.16
CA ARG A 264 -11.18 13.66 1.82
C ARG A 264 -9.68 13.86 1.87
N ASP A 265 -8.96 13.19 1.00
CA ASP A 265 -7.50 13.33 0.89
C ASP A 265 -6.73 13.15 2.22
N CYS A 266 -7.21 12.24 3.06
CA CYS A 266 -6.67 12.02 4.39
C CYS A 266 -5.64 10.89 4.43
N VAL A 267 -4.88 10.82 5.52
CA VAL A 267 -4.04 9.68 5.86
C VAL A 267 -4.36 9.22 7.28
N LEU A 268 -4.71 7.96 7.43
CA LEU A 268 -4.95 7.28 8.70
C LEU A 268 -3.89 6.20 8.83
N ALA A 269 -2.96 6.30 9.79
CA ALA A 269 -1.84 5.34 9.81
C ALA A 269 -1.26 5.03 11.19
N ARG A 270 -0.51 3.94 11.33
CA ARG A 270 0.26 3.59 12.53
C ARG A 270 -0.59 3.60 13.79
N ALA A 271 -1.57 2.71 13.77
CA ALA A 271 -2.54 2.51 14.83
C ALA A 271 -2.83 1.00 14.96
N ARG A 272 -3.59 0.63 15.99
CA ARG A 272 -4.07 -0.76 16.15
C ARG A 272 -5.13 -1.11 15.11
N MET A 273 -5.98 -0.15 14.80
CA MET A 273 -7.08 -0.28 13.85
C MET A 273 -7.39 1.11 13.31
N GLY A 274 -7.92 1.17 12.10
CA GLY A 274 -8.46 2.40 11.54
C GLY A 274 -9.77 2.83 12.22
N PRO A 275 -10.70 3.45 11.48
CA PRO A 275 -12.01 3.79 12.02
C PRO A 275 -12.82 2.52 12.34
N GLU A 276 -13.23 2.40 13.60
CA GLU A 276 -14.29 1.48 14.01
C GLU A 276 -15.59 2.28 14.14
N ILE A 277 -16.62 1.87 13.42
CA ILE A 277 -17.87 2.62 13.39
C ILE A 277 -19.08 1.71 13.64
N ALA A 278 -20.04 2.22 14.40
CA ALA A 278 -21.34 1.58 14.65
C ALA A 278 -22.46 2.60 14.42
N GLY A 279 -23.53 2.24 13.72
CA GLY A 279 -24.66 3.15 13.51
C GLY A 279 -24.25 4.46 12.85
N THR A 280 -23.21 4.47 12.01
CA THR A 280 -22.50 5.67 11.56
C THR A 280 -22.35 5.69 10.04
N GLY A 281 -22.55 6.84 9.42
CA GLY A 281 -22.31 7.04 7.99
C GLY A 281 -20.86 7.44 7.72
N LEU A 282 -20.31 6.98 6.59
CA LEU A 282 -18.93 7.23 6.19
C LEU A 282 -18.85 7.51 4.69
N LEU A 283 -18.31 8.69 4.35
CA LEU A 283 -17.88 9.02 3.00
C LEU A 283 -16.36 9.21 3.01
N CYS A 284 -15.62 8.24 2.48
CA CYS A 284 -14.17 8.24 2.45
C CYS A 284 -13.68 8.33 1.01
N THR A 285 -12.88 9.36 0.69
CA THR A 285 -12.43 9.62 -0.67
C THR A 285 -10.97 10.03 -0.73
N ASN A 286 -10.21 9.51 -1.70
CA ASN A 286 -8.78 9.84 -1.89
C ASN A 286 -7.92 9.61 -0.64
N THR A 287 -8.33 8.68 0.23
CA THR A 287 -7.79 8.54 1.59
C THR A 287 -6.94 7.28 1.70
N TYR A 288 -5.84 7.41 2.44
CA TYR A 288 -4.90 6.33 2.69
C TYR A 288 -5.11 5.80 4.10
N ILE A 289 -5.23 4.48 4.24
CA ILE A 289 -5.34 3.77 5.51
C ILE A 289 -4.21 2.75 5.53
N MET A 290 -3.25 2.89 6.43
CA MET A 290 -2.01 2.12 6.33
C MET A 290 -1.44 1.75 7.69
N GLU A 291 -0.69 0.66 7.76
CA GLU A 291 0.09 0.29 8.95
C GLU A 291 -0.82 0.09 10.18
N MET A 292 -1.93 -0.65 10.00
CA MET A 292 -2.80 -1.07 11.10
C MET A 292 -2.31 -2.42 11.64
N ASN A 293 -1.65 -2.42 12.80
CA ASN A 293 -0.96 -3.61 13.29
C ASN A 293 -1.38 -4.00 14.70
N GLY A 294 -1.36 -5.29 14.98
CA GLY A 294 -1.74 -5.92 16.24
C GLY A 294 -2.41 -7.27 15.98
N PRO A 295 -2.74 -8.01 17.06
CA PRO A 295 -3.54 -9.23 16.94
C PRO A 295 -4.95 -8.92 16.40
N ASP A 296 -5.74 -9.98 16.17
CA ASP A 296 -7.17 -10.03 15.84
C ASP A 296 -7.95 -8.71 16.07
N ASP A 297 -8.79 -8.37 15.10
CA ASP A 297 -9.51 -7.11 14.90
C ASP A 297 -8.61 -5.90 14.56
N ALA A 298 -7.38 -6.11 14.09
CA ALA A 298 -6.45 -5.05 13.68
C ALA A 298 -6.73 -4.50 12.27
N ASP A 299 -8.00 -4.18 12.01
CA ASP A 299 -8.47 -3.91 10.66
C ASP A 299 -8.02 -2.55 10.12
N GLY A 300 -7.95 -2.48 8.79
CA GLY A 300 -7.88 -1.19 8.09
C GLY A 300 -9.10 -0.33 8.42
N ILE A 301 -10.28 -0.91 8.34
CA ILE A 301 -11.53 -0.24 8.73
C ILE A 301 -12.59 -1.26 9.10
N TYR A 302 -13.32 -0.99 10.19
CA TYR A 302 -14.39 -1.83 10.67
C TYR A 302 -15.74 -1.09 10.56
N LEU A 303 -16.66 -1.66 9.77
CA LEU A 303 -17.92 -1.04 9.37
C LEU A 303 -19.11 -1.85 9.88
N HIS A 304 -19.74 -1.37 10.96
CA HIS A 304 -20.91 -2.03 11.54
C HIS A 304 -22.17 -1.16 11.44
N ASP A 305 -23.22 -1.72 10.83
CA ASP A 305 -24.56 -1.18 10.62
C ASP A 305 -24.60 0.34 10.45
N ALA A 306 -24.76 0.84 9.22
CA ALA A 306 -24.85 2.28 8.99
C ALA A 306 -26.15 2.94 9.56
N ALA A 307 -27.10 2.15 10.04
CA ALA A 307 -28.45 2.56 10.44
C ALA A 307 -29.14 3.41 9.37
N GLY A 308 -29.10 2.92 8.13
CA GLY A 308 -29.68 3.58 6.94
C GLY A 308 -28.85 4.73 6.35
N ARG A 309 -27.65 4.99 6.87
CA ARG A 309 -26.71 5.97 6.29
C ARG A 309 -25.83 5.34 5.20
N VAL A 310 -25.10 6.17 4.48
CA VAL A 310 -24.22 5.75 3.39
C VAL A 310 -22.85 5.32 3.91
N LEU A 311 -22.34 4.21 3.40
CA LEU A 311 -20.96 3.76 3.56
C LEU A 311 -20.30 3.65 2.18
N THR A 312 -19.35 4.54 1.89
CA THR A 312 -18.64 4.54 0.62
C THR A 312 -17.17 4.85 0.80
N LEU A 313 -16.33 4.01 0.21
CA LEU A 313 -14.90 4.25 0.02
C LEU A 313 -14.67 4.42 -1.48
N SER A 314 -14.05 5.53 -1.89
CA SER A 314 -13.74 5.76 -3.30
C SER A 314 -12.34 6.32 -3.49
N ARG A 315 -11.58 5.74 -4.43
CA ARG A 315 -10.20 6.17 -4.67
C ARG A 315 -9.36 6.10 -3.39
N CYS A 316 -9.51 5.04 -2.61
CA CYS A 316 -8.73 4.86 -1.38
C CYS A 316 -7.61 3.82 -1.58
N VAL A 317 -6.56 3.94 -0.77
CA VAL A 317 -5.50 2.94 -0.67
C VAL A 317 -5.47 2.42 0.77
N LEU A 318 -5.68 1.12 0.93
CA LEU A 318 -5.59 0.41 2.20
C LEU A 318 -4.37 -0.51 2.12
N ALA A 319 -3.27 -0.13 2.76
CA ALA A 319 -1.98 -0.77 2.52
C ALA A 319 -1.23 -1.13 3.81
N GLY A 320 -1.01 -2.43 3.99
CA GLY A 320 -0.26 -2.99 5.10
C GLY A 320 -1.06 -2.98 6.40
N GLY A 321 -1.29 -4.17 6.94
CA GLY A 321 -1.84 -4.38 8.25
C GLY A 321 -1.93 -5.85 8.60
N ASP A 322 -2.36 -6.13 9.82
CA ASP A 322 -2.25 -7.47 10.40
C ASP A 322 -3.53 -8.31 10.31
N ASP A 323 -4.70 -7.73 10.03
CA ASP A 323 -5.97 -8.46 9.93
C ASP A 323 -6.71 -8.15 8.61
N ASP A 324 -7.97 -7.70 8.62
CA ASP A 324 -8.74 -7.45 7.41
C ASP A 324 -8.58 -5.99 6.94
N ALA A 325 -8.40 -5.77 5.63
CA ALA A 325 -8.31 -4.40 5.12
C ALA A 325 -9.63 -3.64 5.31
N ILE A 326 -10.73 -4.35 5.05
CA ILE A 326 -12.09 -3.90 5.31
C ILE A 326 -12.83 -5.06 5.97
N ASP A 327 -13.29 -4.86 7.20
CA ASP A 327 -14.25 -5.75 7.84
C ASP A 327 -15.62 -5.07 7.93
N THR A 328 -16.67 -5.84 7.68
CA THR A 328 -18.04 -5.35 7.66
C THR A 328 -18.96 -6.27 8.44
N LEU A 329 -19.85 -5.67 9.24
CA LEU A 329 -20.86 -6.35 10.02
C LEU A 329 -22.24 -5.74 9.74
N ASP A 330 -23.17 -6.53 9.22
CA ASP A 330 -24.54 -6.13 8.93
C ASP A 330 -24.63 -4.80 8.13
N SER A 331 -23.73 -4.64 7.16
CA SER A 331 -23.51 -3.36 6.47
C SER A 331 -23.69 -3.45 4.97
N ASN A 332 -24.20 -2.36 4.38
CA ASN A 332 -24.25 -2.17 2.93
C ASN A 332 -23.17 -1.16 2.54
N VAL A 333 -22.10 -1.64 1.88
CA VAL A 333 -20.89 -0.88 1.61
C VAL A 333 -20.60 -0.86 0.12
N THR A 334 -20.25 0.31 -0.41
CA THR A 334 -19.70 0.44 -1.77
C THR A 334 -18.23 0.84 -1.70
N VAL A 335 -17.36 0.09 -2.38
CA VAL A 335 -15.92 0.35 -2.51
C VAL A 335 -15.61 0.48 -4.00
N GLU A 336 -15.10 1.64 -4.42
CA GLU A 336 -14.90 1.93 -5.83
C GLU A 336 -13.52 2.51 -6.13
N ASN A 337 -12.83 1.99 -7.14
CA ASN A 337 -11.52 2.50 -7.57
C ASN A 337 -10.49 2.46 -6.42
N CYS A 338 -10.47 1.40 -5.61
CA CYS A 338 -9.59 1.29 -4.45
C CYS A 338 -8.49 0.26 -4.66
N ILE A 339 -7.37 0.46 -3.96
CA ILE A 339 -6.29 -0.54 -3.83
C ILE A 339 -6.29 -1.05 -2.39
N LEU A 340 -6.44 -2.36 -2.21
CA LEU A 340 -6.30 -3.05 -0.94
C LEU A 340 -5.11 -3.99 -1.07
N ARG A 341 -4.07 -3.82 -0.26
CA ARG A 341 -2.82 -4.55 -0.48
C ARG A 341 -2.02 -4.88 0.75
N ASP A 342 -1.28 -5.98 0.66
CA ASP A 342 -0.34 -6.45 1.68
C ASP A 342 -1.02 -6.72 3.04
N TRP A 343 -2.25 -7.25 3.02
CA TRP A 343 -2.99 -7.75 4.19
C TRP A 343 -2.79 -9.26 4.31
N ALA A 344 -1.57 -9.63 4.69
CA ALA A 344 -1.01 -10.94 4.41
C ALA A 344 -0.63 -11.75 5.65
N ASN A 345 -1.00 -11.30 6.86
CA ASN A 345 -0.62 -11.97 8.08
C ASN A 345 -1.30 -13.36 8.17
N PRO A 346 -0.54 -14.46 8.08
CA PRO A 346 -1.12 -15.79 8.08
C PRO A 346 -1.62 -16.23 9.46
N ASN A 347 -1.28 -15.49 10.52
CA ASN A 347 -1.69 -15.82 11.89
C ASN A 347 -3.07 -15.27 12.26
N GLU A 348 -3.62 -14.36 11.47
CA GLU A 348 -4.84 -13.60 11.82
C GLU A 348 -5.95 -13.76 10.74
N ASP A 349 -5.93 -14.83 9.92
CA ASP A 349 -6.92 -15.02 8.84
C ASP A 349 -7.06 -13.81 7.90
N ALA A 350 -6.02 -12.97 7.74
CA ALA A 350 -6.12 -11.67 7.08
C ALA A 350 -6.74 -11.70 5.67
N LYS A 351 -7.68 -10.79 5.39
CA LYS A 351 -8.36 -10.68 4.09
C LYS A 351 -8.20 -9.29 3.50
N GLY A 352 -8.31 -9.22 2.18
CA GLY A 352 -8.62 -7.96 1.51
C GLY A 352 -9.98 -7.41 1.96
N VAL A 353 -11.02 -8.25 2.01
CA VAL A 353 -12.34 -7.85 2.50
C VAL A 353 -13.00 -9.01 3.24
N SER A 354 -13.49 -8.74 4.46
CA SER A 354 -14.40 -9.59 5.22
C SER A 354 -15.82 -9.02 5.16
N ALA A 355 -16.76 -9.86 4.73
CA ALA A 355 -18.17 -9.53 4.65
C ALA A 355 -19.00 -10.39 5.59
N PHE A 356 -19.52 -9.79 6.67
CA PHE A 356 -20.45 -10.45 7.56
C PHE A 356 -21.87 -9.89 7.39
N ASN A 357 -22.76 -10.68 6.76
CA ASN A 357 -24.10 -10.25 6.34
C ASN A 357 -24.06 -8.97 5.45
N GLY A 358 -25.23 -8.43 5.08
CA GLY A 358 -25.32 -7.18 4.32
C GLY A 358 -24.91 -7.31 2.86
N GLU A 359 -24.59 -6.19 2.21
CA GLU A 359 -24.15 -6.15 0.81
C GLU A 359 -22.85 -5.37 0.64
N VAL A 360 -21.81 -6.03 0.13
CA VAL A 360 -20.54 -5.38 -0.24
C VAL A 360 -20.44 -5.33 -1.76
N VAL A 361 -20.32 -4.11 -2.30
CA VAL A 361 -20.14 -3.86 -3.73
C VAL A 361 -18.73 -3.34 -3.97
N LEU A 362 -17.94 -4.11 -4.69
CA LEU A 362 -16.58 -3.78 -5.12
C LEU A 362 -16.59 -3.50 -6.62
N ARG A 363 -16.27 -2.26 -7.01
CA ARG A 363 -16.14 -1.88 -8.41
C ARG A 363 -14.76 -1.34 -8.69
N ARG A 364 -14.08 -1.85 -9.72
CA ARG A 364 -12.74 -1.39 -10.09
C ARG A 364 -11.83 -1.38 -8.86
N CYS A 365 -11.68 -2.52 -8.19
CA CYS A 365 -10.78 -2.62 -7.04
C CYS A 365 -9.62 -3.57 -7.33
N LEU A 366 -8.42 -3.18 -6.92
CA LEU A 366 -7.25 -4.06 -6.87
C LEU A 366 -7.10 -4.58 -5.44
N ILE A 367 -7.18 -5.91 -5.27
CA ILE A 367 -6.94 -6.60 -4.00
C ILE A 367 -5.70 -7.46 -4.23
N ALA A 368 -4.56 -7.10 -3.65
CA ALA A 368 -3.29 -7.70 -4.03
C ALA A 368 -2.41 -8.07 -2.83
N ASN A 369 -1.76 -9.23 -2.90
CA ASN A 369 -0.90 -9.75 -1.84
C ASN A 369 -1.63 -9.86 -0.49
N CYS A 370 -2.92 -10.19 -0.51
CA CYS A 370 -3.64 -10.51 0.71
C CYS A 370 -3.53 -12.01 1.00
N PHE A 371 -3.65 -12.41 2.27
CA PHE A 371 -3.66 -13.83 2.61
C PHE A 371 -4.88 -14.49 1.95
N ALA A 372 -6.09 -14.00 2.23
CA ALA A 372 -7.28 -14.25 1.42
C ALA A 372 -7.78 -12.97 0.71
N GLY A 373 -8.48 -13.12 -0.43
CA GLY A 373 -8.99 -12.00 -1.22
C GLY A 373 -10.24 -11.39 -0.62
N VAL A 374 -11.40 -11.98 -0.90
CA VAL A 374 -12.71 -11.53 -0.38
C VAL A 374 -13.49 -12.71 0.20
N SER A 375 -13.77 -12.68 1.50
CA SER A 375 -14.60 -13.70 2.14
C SER A 375 -15.93 -13.13 2.57
N ALA A 376 -17.00 -13.94 2.46
CA ALA A 376 -18.29 -13.64 3.05
C ALA A 376 -18.74 -14.76 4.00
N LYS A 377 -19.37 -14.36 5.10
CA LYS A 377 -19.91 -15.20 6.16
C LYS A 377 -21.34 -14.74 6.48
N SER A 378 -22.17 -15.68 6.93
CA SER A 378 -23.55 -15.41 7.37
C SER A 378 -23.95 -16.37 8.49
N ASP A 379 -24.76 -15.89 9.44
CA ASP A 379 -25.43 -16.71 10.47
C ASP A 379 -26.96 -16.75 10.31
N GLY A 380 -27.48 -16.33 9.15
CA GLY A 380 -28.90 -16.33 8.85
C GLY A 380 -29.31 -15.22 7.87
N PRO A 381 -29.04 -13.95 8.16
CA PRO A 381 -29.25 -12.85 7.22
C PRO A 381 -28.44 -13.03 5.93
N LEU A 382 -28.93 -12.50 4.82
CA LEU A 382 -28.23 -12.64 3.54
C LEU A 382 -26.95 -11.80 3.53
N ALA A 383 -25.84 -12.43 3.15
CA ALA A 383 -24.61 -11.73 2.74
C ALA A 383 -24.53 -11.71 1.21
N VAL A 384 -24.33 -10.54 0.61
CA VAL A 384 -24.14 -10.38 -0.83
C VAL A 384 -22.80 -9.72 -1.09
N VAL A 385 -22.02 -10.28 -2.01
CA VAL A 385 -20.81 -9.63 -2.52
C VAL A 385 -20.92 -9.50 -4.03
N ARG A 386 -20.71 -8.29 -4.54
CA ARG A 386 -20.68 -8.00 -5.98
C ARG A 386 -19.31 -7.49 -6.35
N LEU A 387 -18.69 -8.11 -7.35
CA LEU A 387 -17.40 -7.71 -7.88
C LEU A 387 -17.54 -7.40 -9.37
N ASP A 388 -17.09 -6.22 -9.75
CA ASP A 388 -17.10 -5.73 -11.13
C ASP A 388 -15.78 -5.03 -11.45
N HIS A 389 -15.13 -5.43 -12.55
CA HIS A 389 -13.83 -4.86 -12.97
C HIS A 389 -12.75 -4.95 -11.88
N CYS A 390 -12.74 -6.01 -11.07
CA CYS A 390 -11.75 -6.16 -9.99
C CYS A 390 -10.55 -7.01 -10.44
N THR A 391 -9.41 -6.83 -9.79
CA THR A 391 -8.27 -7.77 -9.87
C THR A 391 -7.94 -8.24 -8.46
N ILE A 392 -7.99 -9.54 -8.22
CA ILE A 392 -7.73 -10.17 -6.93
C ILE A 392 -6.52 -11.09 -7.07
N ILE A 393 -5.48 -10.82 -6.29
CA ILE A 393 -4.26 -11.63 -6.17
C ILE A 393 -4.13 -12.01 -4.69
N ALA A 394 -4.42 -13.26 -4.37
CA ALA A 394 -4.46 -13.77 -2.99
C ALA A 394 -3.59 -15.02 -2.82
N ASN A 395 -3.09 -15.23 -1.60
CA ASN A 395 -2.19 -16.34 -1.30
C ASN A 395 -2.95 -17.67 -1.13
N THR A 396 -4.17 -17.64 -0.60
CA THR A 396 -5.00 -18.83 -0.36
C THR A 396 -6.24 -18.79 -1.24
N GLN A 397 -7.35 -18.24 -0.73
CA GLN A 397 -8.63 -18.13 -1.44
C GLN A 397 -8.77 -16.77 -2.12
N GLY A 398 -9.22 -16.76 -3.38
CA GLY A 398 -9.55 -15.54 -4.11
C GLY A 398 -10.88 -14.95 -3.62
N VAL A 399 -11.96 -15.72 -3.77
CA VAL A 399 -13.25 -15.44 -3.13
C VAL A 399 -13.75 -16.65 -2.35
N SER A 400 -14.31 -16.43 -1.17
CA SER A 400 -14.77 -17.52 -0.29
C SER A 400 -16.14 -17.29 0.32
N ALA A 401 -17.04 -18.26 0.14
CA ALA A 401 -18.27 -18.37 0.92
C ALA A 401 -18.01 -19.31 2.12
N ALA A 402 -17.86 -18.72 3.31
CA ALA A 402 -17.43 -19.44 4.50
C ALA A 402 -18.56 -19.61 5.53
N THR A 403 -18.45 -20.69 6.31
CA THR A 403 -19.29 -20.94 7.48
C THR A 403 -18.87 -20.03 8.64
N LYS A 404 -19.85 -19.43 9.32
CA LYS A 404 -19.62 -18.90 10.67
C LYS A 404 -19.62 -20.08 11.64
N ALA A 405 -18.74 -20.07 12.64
CA ALA A 405 -18.87 -20.97 13.77
C ALA A 405 -20.31 -20.88 14.31
N ASN A 406 -21.02 -22.02 14.38
CA ASN A 406 -22.44 -22.19 14.76
C ASN A 406 -23.50 -21.99 13.66
N ALA A 407 -23.16 -21.62 12.42
CA ALA A 407 -24.13 -21.59 11.33
C ALA A 407 -24.46 -23.01 10.82
N THR A 408 -25.74 -23.33 10.67
CA THR A 408 -26.21 -24.65 10.21
C THR A 408 -26.42 -24.73 8.68
N ALA A 409 -26.42 -23.57 7.99
CA ALA A 409 -26.52 -23.43 6.54
C ALA A 409 -25.98 -22.05 6.11
N GLY A 410 -25.52 -21.94 4.85
CA GLY A 410 -25.08 -20.66 4.27
C GLY A 410 -26.24 -19.89 3.66
N ASN A 411 -26.25 -18.56 3.84
CA ASN A 411 -27.10 -17.62 3.12
C ASN A 411 -26.23 -16.50 2.54
N ILE A 412 -25.46 -16.85 1.51
CA ILE A 412 -24.42 -16.01 0.92
C ILE A 412 -24.65 -15.98 -0.59
N ASN A 413 -24.37 -14.87 -1.26
CA ASN A 413 -24.34 -14.79 -2.72
C ASN A 413 -23.17 -13.93 -3.19
N PHE A 414 -22.32 -14.51 -4.04
CA PHE A 414 -21.28 -13.82 -4.78
C PHE A 414 -21.69 -13.67 -6.25
N TYR A 415 -21.47 -12.47 -6.78
CA TYR A 415 -21.63 -12.17 -8.20
C TYR A 415 -20.34 -11.53 -8.71
N LEU A 416 -19.60 -12.25 -9.54
CA LEU A 416 -18.36 -11.80 -10.15
C LEU A 416 -18.61 -11.54 -11.63
N THR A 417 -18.23 -10.33 -12.08
CA THR A 417 -18.14 -9.99 -13.51
C THR A 417 -16.90 -9.17 -13.79
N ASN A 418 -16.35 -9.27 -15.01
CA ASN A 418 -15.19 -8.50 -15.47
C ASN A 418 -13.99 -8.58 -14.52
N THR A 419 -13.85 -9.67 -13.78
CA THR A 419 -12.91 -9.75 -12.65
C THR A 419 -11.81 -10.77 -12.91
N ILE A 420 -10.56 -10.40 -12.64
CA ILE A 420 -9.41 -11.31 -12.63
C ILE A 420 -9.24 -11.85 -11.21
N VAL A 421 -9.14 -13.18 -11.04
CA VAL A 421 -8.87 -13.82 -9.75
C VAL A 421 -7.67 -14.76 -9.89
N ARG A 422 -6.57 -14.49 -9.18
CA ARG A 422 -5.40 -15.35 -9.08
C ARG A 422 -5.18 -15.72 -7.62
N ALA A 423 -5.46 -16.97 -7.30
CA ALA A 423 -5.24 -17.54 -5.99
C ALA A 423 -5.01 -19.05 -6.12
N VAL A 424 -4.61 -19.71 -5.02
CA VAL A 424 -4.50 -21.17 -4.97
C VAL A 424 -5.88 -21.79 -5.21
N ASP A 425 -6.89 -21.31 -4.48
CA ASP A 425 -8.30 -21.61 -4.71
C ASP A 425 -8.99 -20.32 -5.20
N ALA A 426 -9.22 -20.18 -6.50
CA ALA A 426 -9.81 -18.94 -7.03
C ALA A 426 -11.20 -18.70 -6.44
N VAL A 427 -12.01 -19.76 -6.35
CA VAL A 427 -13.32 -19.74 -5.75
C VAL A 427 -13.48 -20.89 -4.74
N TYR A 428 -13.80 -20.54 -3.51
CA TYR A 428 -13.99 -21.50 -2.42
C TYR A 428 -15.39 -21.40 -1.79
N SER A 429 -15.95 -22.52 -1.38
CA SER A 429 -17.24 -22.58 -0.67
C SER A 429 -17.30 -23.76 0.27
N ASP A 430 -17.48 -23.48 1.57
CA ASP A 430 -17.70 -24.50 2.61
C ASP A 430 -18.96 -25.35 2.38
N PHE A 431 -19.85 -24.89 1.50
CA PHE A 431 -21.17 -25.47 1.29
C PHE A 431 -21.22 -26.42 0.09
N GLY A 432 -20.10 -26.59 -0.60
CA GLY A 432 -19.93 -27.46 -1.76
C GLY A 432 -19.64 -26.68 -3.06
N PRO A 433 -19.26 -27.39 -4.12
CA PRO A 433 -18.80 -26.76 -5.36
C PRO A 433 -19.91 -25.91 -5.99
N ASN A 434 -19.51 -24.74 -6.50
CA ASN A 434 -20.37 -23.77 -7.18
C ASN A 434 -21.53 -23.20 -6.34
N LYS A 435 -21.65 -23.53 -5.06
CA LYS A 435 -22.72 -22.97 -4.24
C LYS A 435 -22.43 -21.52 -3.93
N PHE A 436 -23.46 -20.70 -4.07
CA PHE A 436 -23.47 -19.28 -3.74
C PHE A 436 -22.62 -18.38 -4.64
N VAL A 437 -21.87 -18.92 -5.61
CA VAL A 437 -20.98 -18.10 -6.44
C VAL A 437 -21.40 -18.16 -7.91
N SER A 438 -21.75 -17.00 -8.46
CA SER A 438 -22.02 -16.80 -9.89
C SER A 438 -20.87 -16.00 -10.51
N VAL A 439 -20.32 -16.49 -11.62
CA VAL A 439 -19.13 -15.91 -12.26
C VAL A 439 -19.36 -15.84 -13.76
N THR A 440 -19.21 -14.67 -14.37
CA THR A 440 -19.34 -14.46 -15.81
C THR A 440 -18.30 -13.45 -16.29
N TYR A 441 -17.75 -13.61 -17.49
CA TYR A 441 -16.75 -12.69 -18.05
C TYR A 441 -15.57 -12.44 -17.10
N CYS A 442 -15.12 -13.48 -16.40
CA CYS A 442 -13.98 -13.42 -15.48
C CYS A 442 -12.81 -14.23 -16.00
N ASP A 443 -11.61 -13.90 -15.51
CA ASP A 443 -10.41 -14.69 -15.73
C ASP A 443 -9.93 -15.27 -14.40
N LEU A 444 -9.96 -16.59 -14.24
CA LEU A 444 -9.65 -17.27 -12.97
C LEU A 444 -8.43 -18.18 -13.11
N SER A 445 -7.72 -18.45 -12.00
CA SER A 445 -6.65 -19.47 -11.97
C SER A 445 -7.15 -20.91 -12.14
N GLU A 446 -8.48 -21.12 -12.21
CA GLU A 446 -9.12 -22.41 -12.43
C GLU A 446 -10.31 -22.29 -13.40
N PRO A 447 -10.72 -23.37 -14.09
CA PRO A 447 -11.92 -23.37 -14.92
C PRO A 447 -13.18 -23.21 -14.06
N TRP A 448 -14.05 -22.25 -14.42
CA TRP A 448 -15.31 -22.03 -13.72
C TRP A 448 -16.51 -21.88 -14.66
N PRO A 449 -17.66 -22.52 -14.39
CA PRO A 449 -18.82 -22.43 -15.25
C PRO A 449 -19.38 -21.00 -15.32
N GLY A 450 -19.65 -20.54 -16.53
CA GLY A 450 -20.24 -19.22 -16.78
C GLY A 450 -19.93 -18.72 -18.17
N VAL A 451 -20.77 -17.82 -18.67
CA VAL A 451 -20.56 -17.19 -19.99
C VAL A 451 -19.33 -16.30 -19.93
N GLY A 452 -18.46 -16.40 -20.94
CA GLY A 452 -17.32 -15.51 -21.11
C GLY A 452 -16.16 -15.72 -20.13
N ASN A 453 -16.23 -16.72 -19.25
CA ASN A 453 -15.11 -17.02 -18.36
C ASN A 453 -13.93 -17.60 -19.14
N ILE A 454 -12.73 -17.21 -18.74
CA ILE A 454 -11.47 -17.71 -19.27
C ILE A 454 -10.57 -18.19 -18.12
N THR A 455 -9.55 -18.98 -18.47
CA THR A 455 -8.55 -19.51 -17.55
C THR A 455 -7.20 -19.39 -18.24
N SER A 456 -6.63 -18.19 -18.28
CA SER A 456 -5.41 -17.91 -19.03
C SER A 456 -4.45 -17.05 -18.20
N ASP A 457 -3.20 -16.89 -18.62
CA ASP A 457 -2.32 -15.93 -17.94
C ASP A 457 -2.80 -14.50 -18.28
N PRO A 458 -3.09 -13.61 -17.30
CA PRO A 458 -3.47 -12.22 -17.59
C PRO A 458 -2.36 -11.42 -18.28
N LEU A 459 -1.13 -11.91 -18.26
CA LEU A 459 0.04 -11.19 -18.76
C LEU A 459 0.21 -9.84 -18.06
N PHE A 460 0.32 -9.82 -16.73
CA PHE A 460 0.64 -8.59 -16.00
C PHE A 460 2.03 -8.06 -16.34
N VAL A 461 2.23 -6.74 -16.37
CA VAL A 461 3.53 -6.11 -16.66
C VAL A 461 4.61 -6.57 -15.68
N ASN A 462 4.34 -6.51 -14.38
CA ASN A 462 5.24 -7.00 -13.33
C ASN A 462 4.48 -7.24 -12.02
N ALA A 463 3.72 -8.33 -11.95
CA ALA A 463 2.93 -8.68 -10.76
C ALA A 463 3.77 -8.77 -9.48
N ALA A 464 4.99 -9.34 -9.56
CA ALA A 464 5.89 -9.46 -8.41
C ALA A 464 6.36 -8.09 -7.88
N GLY A 465 6.45 -7.08 -8.76
CA GLY A 465 6.75 -5.69 -8.40
C GLY A 465 5.51 -4.84 -8.08
N GLY A 466 4.30 -5.42 -8.10
CA GLY A 466 3.05 -4.72 -7.86
C GLY A 466 2.47 -3.95 -9.05
N ASP A 467 2.99 -4.22 -10.26
CA ASP A 467 2.45 -3.66 -11.50
C ASP A 467 1.52 -4.66 -12.18
N PHE A 468 0.22 -4.48 -11.93
CA PHE A 468 -0.85 -5.33 -12.46
C PHE A 468 -1.51 -4.76 -13.72
N HIS A 469 -0.89 -3.77 -14.39
CA HIS A 469 -1.36 -3.40 -15.72
C HIS A 469 -1.23 -4.60 -16.66
N LEU A 470 -2.16 -4.71 -17.61
CA LEU A 470 -2.15 -5.75 -18.62
C LEU A 470 -1.09 -5.41 -19.67
N GLN A 471 -0.25 -6.38 -19.99
CA GLN A 471 0.62 -6.29 -21.16
C GLN A 471 -0.26 -6.35 -22.42
N PRO A 472 0.19 -5.69 -23.51
CA PRO A 472 -0.45 -5.88 -24.80
C PRO A 472 -0.53 -7.38 -25.16
N GLY A 473 -1.64 -7.81 -25.76
CA GLY A 473 -1.90 -9.22 -26.08
C GLY A 473 -2.45 -10.07 -24.93
N SER A 474 -2.68 -9.48 -23.76
CA SER A 474 -3.40 -10.13 -22.66
C SER A 474 -4.76 -10.67 -23.13
N PRO A 475 -5.14 -11.89 -22.72
CA PRO A 475 -6.46 -12.45 -23.00
C PRO A 475 -7.59 -11.74 -22.25
N CYS A 476 -7.26 -10.89 -21.27
CA CYS A 476 -8.22 -10.06 -20.53
C CYS A 476 -8.63 -8.80 -21.30
N ILE A 477 -7.86 -8.38 -22.31
CA ILE A 477 -8.16 -7.21 -23.13
C ILE A 477 -9.34 -7.52 -24.06
N ASP A 478 -10.31 -6.61 -24.16
CA ASP A 478 -11.53 -6.73 -24.96
C ASP A 478 -12.41 -7.96 -24.64
N ALA A 479 -12.23 -8.54 -23.45
CA ALA A 479 -12.84 -9.82 -23.07
C ALA A 479 -14.02 -9.70 -22.10
N GLY A 480 -14.24 -8.53 -21.50
CA GLY A 480 -15.27 -8.26 -20.51
C GLY A 480 -16.70 -8.26 -21.06
N ASP A 481 -17.70 -8.29 -20.20
CA ASP A 481 -19.11 -8.40 -20.54
C ASP A 481 -19.55 -7.33 -21.56
N PRO A 482 -20.01 -7.72 -22.77
CA PRO A 482 -20.43 -6.78 -23.81
C PRO A 482 -21.67 -5.96 -23.45
N ALA A 483 -22.35 -6.26 -22.32
CA ALA A 483 -23.42 -5.43 -21.79
C ALA A 483 -22.92 -4.13 -21.13
N PHE A 484 -21.62 -4.05 -20.80
CA PHE A 484 -21.01 -2.84 -20.24
C PHE A 484 -20.61 -1.87 -21.36
N SER A 485 -20.42 -0.60 -21.00
CA SER A 485 -19.89 0.41 -21.90
C SER A 485 -18.48 0.03 -22.37
N SER A 486 -18.18 0.32 -23.63
CA SER A 486 -16.83 0.27 -24.18
C SER A 486 -15.80 1.02 -23.35
N ASP A 487 -14.55 0.58 -23.43
CA ASP A 487 -13.43 1.27 -22.82
C ASP A 487 -13.13 2.60 -23.54
N SER A 488 -12.23 3.41 -22.97
CA SER A 488 -12.00 4.78 -23.42
C SER A 488 -11.48 4.90 -24.86
N ASP A 489 -10.89 3.83 -25.41
CA ASP A 489 -10.45 3.71 -26.79
C ASP A 489 -11.57 3.21 -27.75
N GLY A 490 -12.76 2.93 -27.20
CA GLY A 490 -13.95 2.48 -27.92
C GLY A 490 -14.03 0.97 -28.13
N SER A 491 -13.07 0.19 -27.61
CA SER A 491 -13.08 -1.26 -27.70
C SER A 491 -14.08 -1.89 -26.73
N ARG A 492 -14.19 -3.22 -26.73
CA ARG A 492 -15.01 -3.93 -25.73
C ARG A 492 -14.33 -3.79 -24.37
N THR A 493 -15.09 -3.71 -23.28
CA THR A 493 -14.47 -3.49 -21.97
C THR A 493 -13.53 -4.63 -21.57
N ASP A 494 -12.44 -4.29 -20.89
CA ASP A 494 -11.46 -5.25 -20.37
C ASP A 494 -11.94 -5.98 -19.12
N ILE A 495 -11.38 -7.17 -18.87
CA ILE A 495 -11.48 -7.86 -17.58
C ILE A 495 -10.37 -7.33 -16.67
N GLY A 496 -10.71 -6.92 -15.44
CA GLY A 496 -9.75 -6.52 -14.41
C GLY A 496 -9.83 -5.06 -13.96
N PHE A 497 -8.97 -4.71 -13.00
CA PHE A 497 -8.88 -3.38 -12.40
C PHE A 497 -8.36 -2.31 -13.36
N TYR A 498 -7.25 -2.62 -14.04
CA TYR A 498 -6.64 -1.71 -15.01
C TYR A 498 -7.23 -1.97 -16.39
N THR A 499 -7.71 -0.90 -17.02
CA THR A 499 -8.02 -0.90 -18.45
C THR A 499 -6.72 -0.75 -19.23
N ALA A 500 -6.47 -1.62 -20.21
CA ALA A 500 -5.46 -1.37 -21.21
C ALA A 500 -5.87 -0.15 -22.05
N SER A 501 -4.88 0.60 -22.53
CA SER A 501 -5.10 1.55 -23.62
C SER A 501 -4.48 0.91 -24.84
N THR A 502 -5.30 0.34 -25.73
CA THR A 502 -4.78 -0.08 -27.02
C THR A 502 -4.76 1.16 -27.93
N PRO A 503 -3.63 1.50 -28.59
CA PRO A 503 -3.66 2.49 -29.64
C PRO A 503 -4.68 2.03 -30.69
N ALA A 504 -5.58 2.93 -31.10
CA ALA A 504 -6.62 2.65 -32.09
C ALA A 504 -6.05 1.88 -33.29
N GLY A 505 -6.37 0.58 -33.39
CA GLY A 505 -5.87 -0.31 -34.45
C GLY A 505 -5.79 -1.80 -34.08
N GLY A 506 -5.63 -2.13 -32.79
CA GLY A 506 -5.78 -3.50 -32.27
C GLY A 506 -4.77 -4.53 -32.80
N LEU A 507 -3.66 -4.12 -33.43
CA LEU A 507 -2.58 -5.00 -33.88
C LEU A 507 -1.47 -5.06 -32.82
N PHE A 508 -1.00 -6.25 -32.48
CA PHE A 508 -0.05 -6.53 -31.41
C PHE A 508 1.08 -7.46 -31.85
N ALA A 509 2.27 -7.28 -31.26
CA ALA A 509 3.42 -8.18 -31.36
C ALA A 509 4.20 -8.22 -30.04
N SER A 510 4.65 -9.40 -29.60
CA SER A 510 5.58 -9.58 -28.48
C SER A 510 6.53 -10.75 -28.71
N ILE A 511 7.77 -10.63 -28.24
CA ILE A 511 8.72 -11.74 -28.16
C ILE A 511 8.44 -12.52 -26.86
N THR A 512 8.12 -13.81 -26.99
CA THR A 512 7.85 -14.71 -25.86
C THR A 512 9.07 -15.52 -25.43
N SER A 513 10.08 -15.64 -26.31
CA SER A 513 11.39 -16.21 -26.01
C SER A 513 12.42 -15.61 -26.97
N PRO A 514 13.65 -15.30 -26.54
CA PRO A 514 14.16 -15.43 -25.17
C PRO A 514 13.52 -14.43 -24.19
N SER A 515 13.68 -14.68 -22.88
CA SER A 515 13.34 -13.69 -21.85
C SER A 515 14.37 -12.56 -21.85
N SER A 516 13.96 -11.38 -21.36
CA SER A 516 14.90 -10.28 -21.15
C SER A 516 15.99 -10.69 -20.15
N SER A 517 17.22 -10.27 -20.42
CA SER A 517 18.46 -10.63 -19.73
C SER A 517 18.89 -12.10 -19.87
N ALA A 518 18.31 -12.86 -20.80
CA ALA A 518 18.81 -14.20 -21.11
C ALA A 518 20.28 -14.16 -21.54
N ILE A 519 21.05 -15.16 -21.07
CA ILE A 519 22.48 -15.32 -21.35
C ILE A 519 22.67 -16.58 -22.20
N PHE A 520 23.34 -16.43 -23.34
CA PHE A 520 23.76 -17.53 -24.21
C PHE A 520 25.29 -17.63 -24.26
N VAL A 521 25.81 -18.73 -24.78
CA VAL A 521 27.26 -18.97 -24.88
C VAL A 521 27.62 -19.37 -26.31
N VAL A 522 28.71 -18.82 -26.85
CA VAL A 522 29.15 -19.16 -28.22
C VAL A 522 29.65 -20.61 -28.34
N PRO A 523 29.36 -21.32 -29.46
CA PRO A 523 28.53 -20.88 -30.57
C PRO A 523 27.03 -20.89 -30.20
N ALA A 524 26.37 -19.72 -30.32
CA ALA A 524 24.99 -19.55 -29.90
C ALA A 524 24.03 -19.60 -31.10
N ASN A 525 23.01 -20.45 -31.00
CA ASN A 525 21.83 -20.42 -31.87
C ASN A 525 20.62 -20.08 -30.98
N ILE A 526 20.03 -18.91 -31.22
CA ILE A 526 19.00 -18.33 -30.35
C ILE A 526 17.64 -18.50 -31.02
N ALA A 527 16.76 -19.29 -30.41
CA ALA A 527 15.38 -19.40 -30.84
C ALA A 527 14.61 -18.18 -30.33
N ILE A 528 14.09 -17.38 -31.26
CA ILE A 528 13.25 -16.22 -30.99
C ILE A 528 11.81 -16.62 -31.35
N SER A 529 10.94 -16.70 -30.35
CA SER A 529 9.52 -16.96 -30.51
C SER A 529 8.74 -15.67 -30.27
N ALA A 530 7.68 -15.46 -31.03
CA ALA A 530 6.81 -14.29 -30.86
C ALA A 530 5.32 -14.66 -30.95
N THR A 531 4.51 -13.87 -30.25
CA THR A 531 3.06 -13.82 -30.42
C THR A 531 2.69 -12.55 -31.16
N ALA A 532 1.69 -12.65 -32.04
CA ALA A 532 1.11 -11.50 -32.70
C ALA A 532 -0.37 -11.77 -32.99
N SER A 533 -1.20 -10.76 -32.77
CA SER A 533 -2.64 -10.84 -32.97
C SER A 533 -3.16 -9.50 -33.51
N SER A 534 -4.33 -9.54 -34.15
CA SER A 534 -5.04 -8.32 -34.49
C SER A 534 -6.52 -8.46 -34.22
N ALA A 535 -7.11 -7.45 -33.59
CA ALA A 535 -8.55 -7.35 -33.34
C ALA A 535 -9.35 -6.96 -34.60
N THR A 536 -8.71 -6.32 -35.59
CA THR A 536 -9.38 -5.77 -36.78
C THR A 536 -9.02 -6.48 -38.09
N GLY A 537 -8.15 -7.50 -38.05
CA GLY A 537 -7.81 -8.29 -39.22
C GLY A 537 -6.77 -9.37 -38.98
N THR A 538 -6.23 -9.93 -40.05
CA THR A 538 -5.31 -11.05 -39.99
C THR A 538 -3.86 -10.58 -40.00
N VAL A 539 -3.07 -11.01 -39.02
CA VAL A 539 -1.60 -10.86 -39.06
C VAL A 539 -1.07 -11.71 -40.21
N THR A 540 -0.39 -11.08 -41.17
CA THR A 540 0.15 -11.76 -42.35
C THR A 540 1.62 -12.12 -42.20
N ARG A 541 2.34 -11.44 -41.28
CA ARG A 541 3.78 -11.64 -41.07
C ARG A 541 4.23 -11.12 -39.72
N VAL A 542 5.22 -11.78 -39.11
CA VAL A 542 6.05 -11.25 -38.02
C VAL A 542 7.51 -11.20 -38.47
N GLU A 543 8.13 -10.02 -38.40
CA GLU A 543 9.53 -9.78 -38.71
C GLU A 543 10.35 -9.66 -37.42
N PHE A 544 11.50 -10.33 -37.33
CA PHE A 544 12.38 -10.30 -36.16
C PHE A 544 13.62 -9.45 -36.45
N PHE A 545 14.05 -8.66 -35.47
CA PHE A 545 15.18 -7.73 -35.62
C PHE A 545 16.14 -7.81 -34.42
N GLU A 546 17.41 -7.51 -34.68
CA GLU A 546 18.44 -7.11 -33.72
C GLU A 546 18.72 -5.62 -33.94
N GLY A 547 18.48 -4.78 -32.94
CA GLY A 547 18.51 -3.33 -33.14
C GLY A 547 17.64 -2.95 -34.34
N ASN A 548 18.23 -2.32 -35.36
CA ASN A 548 17.54 -2.00 -36.61
C ASN A 548 17.75 -3.03 -37.75
N THR A 549 18.56 -4.06 -37.51
CA THR A 549 18.90 -5.09 -38.49
C THR A 549 17.82 -6.18 -38.49
N LYS A 550 17.19 -6.43 -39.64
CA LYS A 550 16.24 -7.54 -39.76
C LYS A 550 16.99 -8.88 -39.78
N LEU A 551 16.63 -9.77 -38.87
CA LEU A 551 17.17 -11.12 -38.76
C LEU A 551 16.43 -12.10 -39.68
N GLY A 552 15.10 -11.94 -39.78
CA GLY A 552 14.24 -12.83 -40.56
C GLY A 552 12.77 -12.48 -40.40
N GLU A 553 11.90 -13.31 -40.97
CA GLU A 553 10.46 -13.19 -40.85
C GLU A 553 9.81 -14.56 -40.82
N ASP A 554 8.64 -14.65 -40.20
CA ASP A 554 7.76 -15.81 -40.21
C ASP A 554 6.35 -15.38 -40.58
N THR A 555 5.69 -16.15 -41.44
CA THR A 555 4.33 -15.90 -41.93
C THR A 555 3.33 -16.92 -41.40
N SER A 556 3.74 -17.82 -40.50
CA SER A 556 2.87 -18.87 -39.94
C SER A 556 2.92 -18.85 -38.41
N ASN A 557 1.75 -18.75 -37.78
CA ASN A 557 1.61 -18.86 -36.32
C ASN A 557 1.72 -20.35 -35.91
N PRO A 558 2.55 -20.76 -34.93
CA PRO A 558 3.39 -19.94 -34.03
C PRO A 558 4.63 -19.34 -34.70
N TYR A 559 4.80 -18.02 -34.56
CA TYR A 559 5.89 -17.28 -35.20
C TYR A 559 7.21 -17.52 -34.49
N SER A 560 8.22 -17.96 -35.24
CA SER A 560 9.55 -18.19 -34.68
C SER A 560 10.67 -17.98 -35.69
N LEU A 561 11.86 -17.65 -35.19
CA LEU A 561 13.09 -17.54 -35.96
C LEU A 561 14.26 -18.09 -35.15
N THR A 562 15.14 -18.88 -35.76
CA THR A 562 16.44 -19.23 -35.15
C THR A 562 17.52 -18.29 -35.64
N TRP A 563 18.01 -17.42 -34.77
CA TRP A 563 19.17 -16.57 -35.06
C TRP A 563 20.46 -17.36 -34.78
N SER A 564 21.17 -17.74 -35.85
CA SER A 564 22.29 -18.69 -35.76
C SER A 564 23.65 -18.01 -35.74
N ASN A 565 24.64 -18.68 -35.14
CA ASN A 565 26.04 -18.24 -35.05
C ASN A 565 26.19 -16.85 -34.45
N VAL A 566 25.42 -16.55 -33.41
CA VAL A 566 25.46 -15.26 -32.73
C VAL A 566 26.80 -15.14 -32.01
N LEU A 567 27.50 -14.03 -32.25
CA LEU A 567 28.78 -13.74 -31.63
C LEU A 567 28.59 -13.21 -30.20
N GLU A 568 29.70 -13.08 -29.47
CA GLU A 568 29.70 -12.44 -28.16
C GLU A 568 29.23 -10.97 -28.26
N GLY A 569 28.33 -10.57 -27.36
CA GLY A 569 27.77 -9.22 -27.36
C GLY A 569 26.47 -9.09 -26.57
N ASN A 570 26.01 -7.85 -26.44
CA ASN A 570 24.69 -7.51 -25.92
C ASN A 570 23.79 -7.10 -27.08
N TYR A 571 22.59 -7.66 -27.14
CA TYR A 571 21.66 -7.47 -28.25
C TYR A 571 20.29 -7.03 -27.75
N ALA A 572 19.59 -6.24 -28.54
CA ALA A 572 18.20 -5.87 -28.32
C ALA A 572 17.35 -6.44 -29.45
N LEU A 573 16.53 -7.44 -29.13
CA LEU A 573 15.66 -8.11 -30.07
C LEU A 573 14.28 -7.44 -30.10
N ARG A 574 13.65 -7.35 -31.27
CA ARG A 574 12.23 -6.94 -31.38
C ARG A 574 11.51 -7.72 -32.47
N ALA A 575 10.20 -7.85 -32.34
CA ALA A 575 9.31 -8.39 -33.36
C ALA A 575 8.44 -7.27 -33.94
N VAL A 576 8.14 -7.32 -35.23
CA VAL A 576 7.20 -6.41 -35.90
C VAL A 576 6.13 -7.25 -36.60
N ALA A 577 4.89 -7.18 -36.12
CA ALA A 577 3.76 -7.80 -36.78
C ALA A 577 3.22 -6.87 -37.87
N THR A 578 2.86 -7.42 -39.02
CA THR A 578 2.17 -6.72 -40.11
C THR A 578 0.82 -7.39 -40.34
N GLN A 579 -0.24 -6.59 -40.45
CA GLN A 579 -1.60 -7.05 -40.77
C GLN A 579 -1.88 -6.93 -42.27
N LEU A 580 -2.85 -7.71 -42.74
CA LEU A 580 -3.50 -7.50 -44.03
C LEU A 580 -4.06 -6.06 -44.11
N GLY A 581 -3.53 -5.27 -45.05
CA GLY A 581 -3.81 -3.82 -45.15
C GLY A 581 -2.63 -2.92 -44.78
N GLY A 582 -1.51 -3.49 -44.29
CA GLY A 582 -0.23 -2.79 -44.12
C GLY A 582 -0.04 -2.10 -42.76
N LEU A 583 -1.01 -2.22 -41.85
CA LEU A 583 -0.83 -1.82 -40.44
C LEU A 583 0.29 -2.64 -39.82
N MET A 584 1.14 -1.99 -39.01
CA MET A 584 2.27 -2.62 -38.33
C MET A 584 2.24 -2.33 -36.83
N ALA A 585 2.66 -3.31 -36.02
CA ALA A 585 2.89 -3.15 -34.59
C ALA A 585 4.27 -3.70 -34.23
N THR A 586 5.00 -2.98 -33.38
CA THR A 586 6.35 -3.35 -32.93
C THR A 586 6.31 -3.74 -31.46
N SER A 587 6.96 -4.84 -31.10
CA SER A 587 7.10 -5.27 -29.71
C SER A 587 8.00 -4.33 -28.91
N ALA A 588 7.89 -4.40 -27.58
CA ALA A 588 8.96 -3.92 -26.71
C ALA A 588 10.28 -4.67 -27.04
N PRO A 589 11.46 -4.04 -26.85
CA PRO A 589 12.73 -4.71 -27.07
C PRO A 589 13.04 -5.71 -25.94
N VAL A 590 13.54 -6.89 -26.29
CA VAL A 590 14.09 -7.91 -25.39
C VAL A 590 15.61 -7.84 -25.44
N THR A 591 16.25 -7.44 -24.34
CA THR A 591 17.71 -7.40 -24.26
C THR A 591 18.28 -8.75 -23.86
N ILE A 592 19.31 -9.25 -24.54
CA ILE A 592 20.01 -10.50 -24.21
C ILE A 592 21.52 -10.30 -24.26
N SER A 593 22.27 -11.24 -23.67
CA SER A 593 23.73 -11.28 -23.80
C SER A 593 24.21 -12.63 -24.31
N VAL A 594 25.28 -12.62 -25.10
CA VAL A 594 25.99 -13.82 -25.55
C VAL A 594 27.42 -13.70 -25.05
N ALA A 595 27.89 -14.69 -24.30
CA ALA A 595 29.21 -14.74 -23.71
C ALA A 595 30.14 -15.70 -24.48
N SER A 596 31.46 -15.48 -24.36
CA SER A 596 32.49 -16.39 -24.86
C SER A 596 32.42 -17.78 -24.20
N GLY A 597 32.80 -18.83 -24.94
CA GLY A 597 32.69 -20.25 -24.56
C GLY A 597 33.65 -20.73 -23.46
N GLU A 598 34.40 -19.83 -22.83
CA GLU A 598 35.02 -20.12 -21.55
C GLU A 598 34.02 -19.73 -20.48
N GLY A 599 33.43 -20.75 -19.84
CA GLY A 599 32.47 -20.55 -18.77
C GLY A 599 33.01 -19.57 -17.71
N PRO A 600 32.14 -18.96 -16.89
CA PRO A 600 32.60 -18.07 -15.84
C PRO A 600 33.66 -18.82 -15.03
N SER A 601 34.86 -18.26 -14.94
CA SER A 601 35.75 -18.61 -13.86
C SER A 601 34.98 -18.29 -12.59
N THR A 602 34.38 -19.30 -11.98
CA THR A 602 34.00 -19.21 -10.59
C THR A 602 35.32 -19.05 -9.88
N ASN A 603 35.69 -17.80 -9.56
CA ASN A 603 36.44 -17.58 -8.34
C ASN A 603 35.54 -18.12 -7.24
N VAL A 604 35.67 -19.41 -6.98
CA VAL A 604 35.13 -20.06 -5.80
C VAL A 604 35.91 -19.43 -4.66
N LEU A 605 35.42 -18.30 -4.17
CA LEU A 605 36.02 -17.59 -3.05
C LEU A 605 36.04 -18.49 -1.81
N VAL A 606 35.00 -19.33 -1.67
CA VAL A 606 34.91 -20.42 -0.70
C VAL A 606 34.19 -21.61 -1.34
N ALA A 607 34.75 -22.81 -1.26
CA ALA A 607 34.15 -24.02 -1.84
C ALA A 607 33.03 -24.58 -0.94
N ALA A 608 32.01 -25.23 -1.53
CA ALA A 608 31.05 -26.01 -0.76
C ALA A 608 31.79 -27.09 0.06
N GLY A 609 31.46 -27.23 1.35
CA GLY A 609 32.20 -28.12 2.26
C GLY A 609 33.50 -27.53 2.85
N SER A 610 33.83 -26.27 2.58
CA SER A 610 35.02 -25.63 3.19
C SER A 610 34.88 -25.56 4.71
N ASP A 611 36.02 -25.58 5.41
CA ASP A 611 36.08 -25.34 6.84
C ASP A 611 35.91 -23.84 7.13
N TRP A 612 34.94 -23.51 7.98
CA TRP A 612 34.68 -22.17 8.48
C TRP A 612 35.00 -22.09 9.96
N LYS A 613 35.44 -20.92 10.41
CA LYS A 613 35.43 -20.61 11.84
C LYS A 613 34.08 -20.03 12.23
N TYR A 614 33.58 -20.45 13.38
CA TYR A 614 32.29 -20.01 13.90
C TYR A 614 32.34 -19.84 15.42
N LEU A 615 31.55 -18.87 15.89
CA LEU A 615 31.25 -18.69 17.30
C LEU A 615 29.74 -18.83 17.49
N ASP A 616 29.35 -19.88 18.21
CA ASP A 616 27.96 -20.26 18.51
C ASP A 616 27.77 -20.34 20.02
N ASP A 617 28.04 -19.23 20.72
CA ASP A 617 27.85 -19.07 22.16
C ASP A 617 26.82 -17.99 22.53
N GLY A 618 26.16 -17.42 21.52
CA GLY A 618 25.10 -16.40 21.66
C GLY A 618 25.59 -14.98 21.95
N THR A 619 26.89 -14.71 21.94
CA THR A 619 27.44 -13.37 22.25
C THR A 619 27.52 -12.44 21.03
N ASP A 620 27.19 -11.16 21.20
CA ASP A 620 27.35 -10.12 20.15
C ASP A 620 28.80 -9.62 20.09
N GLN A 621 29.47 -9.85 18.95
CA GLN A 621 30.86 -9.46 18.72
C GLN A 621 31.01 -8.05 18.11
N GLY A 622 29.91 -7.32 17.91
CA GLY A 622 29.89 -6.01 17.25
C GLY A 622 30.40 -6.09 15.80
N THR A 623 31.09 -5.06 15.32
CA THR A 623 31.61 -4.99 13.93
C THR A 623 33.11 -5.23 13.79
N ASN A 624 33.84 -5.43 14.89
CA ASN A 624 35.30 -5.54 14.88
C ASN A 624 35.82 -6.85 14.27
N TRP A 625 35.00 -7.90 14.26
CA TRP A 625 35.36 -9.20 13.70
C TRP A 625 35.61 -9.18 12.19
N MET A 626 35.10 -8.16 11.48
CA MET A 626 35.27 -8.00 10.02
C MET A 626 36.65 -7.44 9.61
N ARG A 627 37.56 -7.15 10.56
CA ARG A 627 38.87 -6.55 10.27
C ARG A 627 39.94 -7.62 10.03
N LEU A 628 40.85 -7.39 9.06
CA LEU A 628 41.97 -8.26 8.66
C LEU A 628 42.94 -8.71 9.78
N GLY A 629 42.85 -8.14 10.99
CA GLY A 629 43.70 -8.47 12.15
C GLY A 629 42.91 -8.95 13.36
N PHE A 630 41.63 -9.30 13.21
CA PHE A 630 40.84 -9.86 14.29
C PHE A 630 41.41 -11.22 14.74
N ASN A 631 41.50 -11.44 16.06
CA ASN A 631 41.97 -12.71 16.60
C ASN A 631 40.80 -13.66 16.84
N ASP A 632 40.61 -14.59 15.93
CA ASP A 632 39.58 -15.64 15.96
C ASP A 632 40.12 -16.99 16.48
N SER A 633 41.27 -17.03 17.16
CA SER A 633 41.91 -18.28 17.57
C SER A 633 41.07 -19.12 18.53
N ALA A 634 40.10 -18.50 19.21
CA ALA A 634 39.19 -19.15 20.14
C ALA A 634 37.89 -19.67 19.50
N TRP A 635 37.62 -19.33 18.23
CA TRP A 635 36.43 -19.79 17.51
C TRP A 635 36.56 -21.26 17.15
N LYS A 636 35.44 -21.98 17.14
CA LYS A 636 35.40 -23.38 16.67
C LYS A 636 35.52 -23.41 15.15
N SER A 637 35.86 -24.56 14.58
CA SER A 637 35.88 -24.76 13.12
C SER A 637 35.04 -25.95 12.72
N GLY A 638 34.38 -25.87 11.56
CA GLY A 638 33.55 -26.94 11.00
C GLY A 638 33.26 -26.73 9.53
N GLN A 639 32.91 -27.81 8.83
CA GLN A 639 32.57 -27.77 7.40
C GLN A 639 31.18 -27.15 7.19
N ALA A 640 31.08 -26.24 6.23
CA ALA A 640 29.79 -25.75 5.76
C ALA A 640 29.01 -26.83 4.97
N GLN A 641 27.69 -26.87 4.97
CA GLN A 641 26.76 -25.93 5.62
C GLN A 641 26.74 -26.08 7.14
N LEU A 642 26.81 -24.96 7.87
CA LEU A 642 26.60 -24.86 9.32
C LEU A 642 25.13 -24.49 9.56
N GLY A 643 24.48 -25.06 10.57
CA GLY A 643 23.08 -24.70 10.90
C GLY A 643 22.51 -25.50 12.07
N TYR A 644 21.21 -25.35 12.32
CA TYR A 644 20.53 -25.77 13.56
C TYR A 644 19.69 -27.05 13.41
N GLY A 645 20.12 -27.98 12.57
CA GLY A 645 19.58 -29.33 12.48
C GLY A 645 18.28 -29.42 11.67
N ASP A 646 18.18 -28.67 10.58
CA ASP A 646 17.09 -28.84 9.59
C ASP A 646 17.34 -30.00 8.61
N GLY A 647 18.52 -30.64 8.71
CA GLY A 647 18.80 -31.95 8.13
C GLY A 647 19.67 -31.91 6.88
N ASP A 648 20.16 -30.73 6.49
CA ASP A 648 21.12 -30.57 5.39
C ASP A 648 22.54 -30.19 5.87
N GLU A 649 22.74 -29.94 7.16
CA GLU A 649 24.00 -29.40 7.68
C GLU A 649 25.07 -30.46 7.93
N VAL A 650 26.31 -30.14 7.53
CA VAL A 650 27.47 -30.98 7.81
C VAL A 650 27.96 -30.77 9.25
N THR A 651 27.88 -29.54 9.75
CA THR A 651 28.21 -29.20 11.13
C THR A 651 26.98 -28.61 11.82
N SER A 652 26.42 -29.35 12.77
CA SER A 652 25.30 -28.87 13.58
C SER A 652 25.77 -27.90 14.68
N LEU A 653 25.09 -26.77 14.75
CA LEU A 653 25.20 -25.75 15.79
C LEU A 653 24.25 -26.08 16.95
N VAL A 654 24.59 -25.64 18.16
CA VAL A 654 23.97 -26.15 19.41
C VAL A 654 23.22 -25.04 20.18
N SER A 655 23.43 -23.75 19.89
CA SER A 655 22.81 -22.65 20.65
C SER A 655 21.58 -22.01 19.96
N VAL A 656 20.41 -22.01 20.60
CA VAL A 656 19.17 -21.35 20.09
C VAL A 656 19.18 -19.84 20.42
N PRO A 657 18.49 -18.99 19.63
CA PRO A 657 19.07 -17.87 18.91
C PRO A 657 19.33 -16.61 19.75
N THR A 658 20.57 -16.15 19.77
CA THR A 658 20.89 -14.74 19.48
C THR A 658 22.06 -14.71 18.50
N ARG A 659 21.74 -14.71 17.19
CA ARG A 659 22.62 -14.45 16.03
C ARG A 659 23.98 -15.18 16.03
N ALA A 660 24.07 -16.29 15.29
CA ALA A 660 25.38 -16.83 14.90
C ALA A 660 26.12 -15.86 13.98
N THR A 661 27.43 -15.72 14.21
CA THR A 661 28.35 -14.94 13.35
C THR A 661 29.32 -15.93 12.70
N SER A 662 29.48 -15.88 11.38
CA SER A 662 30.44 -16.71 10.63
C SER A 662 31.41 -15.86 9.84
N THR A 663 32.66 -16.33 9.71
CA THR A 663 33.78 -15.66 9.01
C THR A 663 34.52 -16.59 8.09
#